data_AF-A0A7J6GCW9-F1
#
_entry.id   AF-A0A7J6GCW9-F1
#
_cell.length_a   1.000
_cell.length_b   1.000
_cell.length_c   1.000
_cell.angle_alpha   90.00
_cell.angle_beta   90.00
_cell.angle_gamma   90.00
#
_symmetry.space_group_name_H-M   'P 1'
#
loop_
_entity.id
_entity.type
_entity.pdbx_description
1 polymer ?
#
loop_
_entity_poly.entity_id
_entity_poly.type
_entity_poly.pdbx_seq_one_letter_code
_entity_poly.pdbx_strand_id
1 'polypeptide(L)'
;MAQQILTPKTLHPKFGNYVTVLSIDGGGIRGMIPGVILAHLEAELQRIDGEHARIADYFDVISGTSTGGLITAMLTAPNKENRPMYDAKEIVPFYHEHCPKIFPQPRTLLGWAMDTVKDLTGPKYDGKYLHQLLKKLLGTTRVDPKPIWTVDDHKVMDAHLSDICIGTSAAPTYLPAHHFTNTDENGKSERFDLIDGGVCANNPSLVAISEVTKIILKKDPNYTTFASENFRFLLVSVGTGSNRGEKKYDAKSCAKWGPLSWIAHQGSTPITDVFMEASSDMVDYHNTLVFEAFRSQDEVLRIEDDTLHGDLASVDKATPENLRNLEELGKKLLKKPVSRLNLRTGTREPVPNAGTNEEGIRRFAEELSKEKKLRLSNANILRPRYGSLITILSIDGGGIRGMIPAVILANLESHLQELDGKDARLADYFDVITGASTGGLIATMLTAPNENRRPLYAAKDIIEFYHHHSPKIFPQSTSYFRSAVNLMMDLLSPKYDGVYLHKLLKELLGQKRLNDTLTNLVVPAFDIKKLEPIIFSTYSARSDKGLDAHLSDICIGTSAAPTYLPAYYFTNNDENGKPREFNLVDGGLAANNPTLVAISEITQEIMKNNPDFNKINVRDFRFLVLSVGTGNNKTEKKYNAKSVAEWGPLSWIYFNGTAPIVDFFMEASGDMVDYHTAVVFQAFAGSRDHFLRIEDETLKGDMNSVDIATPKNLKDLENKGKALLQKPVSCKSLATGLRQPIENGGTNDESLKLFAKSLSDEKKLRRINYAKAMAAATSTTSATVVTVTETTTVTATLSTTTT
;
A
#
# COMPACT_ATOMS: atom_id res chain seq x y z
N MET A 1 -17.69 -9.60 -51.46
CA MET A 1 -17.88 -10.42 -50.25
C MET A 1 -16.87 -9.94 -49.23
N ALA A 2 -17.31 -9.15 -48.26
CA ALA A 2 -16.47 -8.55 -47.25
C ALA A 2 -15.94 -9.64 -46.31
N GLN A 3 -14.63 -9.81 -46.26
CA GLN A 3 -13.96 -10.58 -45.20
C GLN A 3 -14.35 -9.94 -43.86
N GLN A 4 -15.04 -10.70 -43.01
CA GLN A 4 -15.19 -10.40 -41.59
C GLN A 4 -13.78 -10.24 -41.00
N ILE A 5 -13.35 -9.00 -40.84
CA ILE A 5 -12.19 -8.66 -40.02
C ILE A 5 -12.63 -9.00 -38.59
N LEU A 6 -12.25 -10.18 -38.11
CA LEU A 6 -12.17 -10.47 -36.69
C LEU A 6 -11.32 -9.35 -36.08
N THR A 7 -11.96 -8.40 -35.40
CA THR A 7 -11.25 -7.42 -34.56
C THR A 7 -10.34 -8.22 -33.63
N PRO A 8 -9.00 -8.10 -33.75
CA PRO A 8 -8.12 -8.86 -32.89
C PRO A 8 -8.36 -8.43 -31.42
N LYS A 9 -8.27 -9.40 -30.50
CA LYS A 9 -8.00 -9.13 -29.06
C LYS A 9 -6.90 -8.07 -28.98
N THR A 10 -6.94 -7.20 -27.97
CA THR A 10 -5.90 -6.22 -27.66
C THR A 10 -4.53 -6.74 -28.09
N LEU A 11 -3.94 -6.10 -29.11
CA LEU A 11 -2.57 -6.44 -29.48
C LEU A 11 -1.69 -6.17 -28.27
N HIS A 12 -0.77 -7.09 -28.05
CA HIS A 12 -0.01 -7.16 -26.82
C HIS A 12 0.70 -5.83 -26.51
N PRO A 13 0.84 -5.46 -25.22
CA PRO A 13 1.39 -4.18 -24.83
C PRO A 13 2.69 -3.84 -25.55
N LYS A 14 3.53 -4.84 -25.88
CA LYS A 14 4.84 -4.75 -26.57
C LYS A 14 4.94 -3.84 -27.79
N PHE A 15 3.82 -3.45 -28.37
CA PHE A 15 3.76 -2.59 -29.56
C PHE A 15 3.28 -1.15 -29.27
N GLY A 16 2.96 -0.83 -28.02
CA GLY A 16 2.33 0.43 -27.61
C GLY A 16 3.08 1.20 -26.54
N ASN A 17 2.53 2.33 -26.13
CA ASN A 17 3.13 3.24 -25.14
C ASN A 17 2.63 2.98 -23.71
N TYR A 18 1.47 2.34 -23.57
CA TYR A 18 0.78 2.20 -22.29
C TYR A 18 0.51 0.74 -21.96
N VAL A 19 0.46 0.41 -20.68
CA VAL A 19 -0.36 -0.71 -20.19
C VAL A 19 -1.69 -0.14 -19.71
N THR A 20 -2.79 -0.65 -20.25
CA THR A 20 -4.12 -0.14 -19.96
C THR A 20 -4.76 -0.97 -18.84
N VAL A 21 -5.12 -0.31 -17.74
CA VAL A 21 -5.67 -0.96 -16.54
C VAL A 21 -7.04 -0.38 -16.20
N LEU A 22 -8.03 -1.25 -16.02
CA LEU A 22 -9.32 -0.91 -15.45
C LEU A 22 -9.43 -1.53 -14.06
N SER A 23 -9.84 -0.73 -13.07
CA SER A 23 -10.03 -1.17 -11.70
C SER A 23 -11.42 -0.77 -11.18
N ILE A 24 -12.11 -1.70 -10.53
CA ILE A 24 -13.48 -1.53 -10.06
C ILE A 24 -13.57 -1.92 -8.58
N ASP A 25 -14.00 -0.98 -7.76
CA ASP A 25 -14.02 -1.17 -6.31
C ASP A 25 -15.15 -2.08 -5.81
N GLY A 26 -14.98 -2.59 -4.59
CA GLY A 26 -16.03 -3.27 -3.84
C GLY A 26 -17.07 -2.31 -3.26
N GLY A 27 -18.27 -2.81 -2.94
CA GLY A 27 -19.34 -1.98 -2.38
C GLY A 27 -20.77 -2.54 -2.40
N GLY A 28 -20.97 -3.84 -2.65
CA GLY A 28 -22.31 -4.45 -2.69
C GLY A 28 -23.21 -3.83 -3.76
N ILE A 29 -24.46 -3.47 -3.43
CA ILE A 29 -25.41 -2.90 -4.39
C ILE A 29 -24.93 -1.59 -5.03
N ARG A 30 -23.97 -0.90 -4.41
CA ARG A 30 -23.36 0.32 -4.94
C ARG A 30 -22.57 0.09 -6.23
N GLY A 31 -22.33 -1.17 -6.62
CA GLY A 31 -21.84 -1.56 -7.95
C GLY A 31 -22.69 -1.01 -9.12
N MET A 32 -23.91 -0.52 -8.85
CA MET A 32 -24.68 0.26 -9.83
C MET A 32 -23.96 1.54 -10.30
N ILE A 33 -23.23 2.22 -9.41
CA ILE A 33 -22.48 3.45 -9.74
C ILE A 33 -21.42 3.15 -10.81
N PRO A 34 -20.45 2.22 -10.60
CA PRO A 34 -19.52 1.86 -11.65
C PRO A 34 -20.22 1.27 -12.88
N GLY A 35 -21.35 0.57 -12.74
CA GLY A 35 -22.15 0.10 -13.87
C GLY A 35 -22.57 1.22 -14.83
N VAL A 36 -23.04 2.36 -14.31
CA VAL A 36 -23.39 3.54 -15.13
C VAL A 36 -22.16 4.17 -15.79
N ILE A 37 -21.05 4.29 -15.05
CA ILE A 37 -19.80 4.86 -15.56
C ILE A 37 -19.21 4.02 -16.70
N LEU A 38 -19.18 2.69 -16.52
CA LEU A 38 -18.65 1.74 -17.50
C LEU A 38 -19.53 1.68 -18.75
N ALA A 39 -20.86 1.76 -18.60
CA ALA A 39 -21.77 1.86 -19.74
C ALA A 39 -21.48 3.09 -20.60
N HIS A 40 -21.15 4.22 -19.97
CA HIS A 40 -20.77 5.44 -20.68
C HIS A 40 -19.40 5.31 -21.38
N LEU A 41 -18.39 4.76 -20.68
CA LEU A 41 -17.06 4.50 -21.26
C LEU A 41 -17.15 3.58 -22.49
N GLU A 42 -17.92 2.49 -22.40
CA GLU A 42 -18.09 1.58 -23.54
C GLU A 42 -18.82 2.25 -24.71
N ALA A 43 -19.81 3.10 -24.45
CA ALA A 43 -20.51 3.85 -25.48
C ALA A 43 -19.58 4.83 -26.21
N GLU A 44 -18.68 5.52 -25.50
CA GLU A 44 -17.67 6.39 -26.14
C GLU A 44 -16.67 5.58 -26.97
N LEU A 45 -16.22 4.42 -26.48
CA LEU A 45 -15.36 3.50 -27.26
C LEU A 45 -16.09 3.00 -28.53
N GLN A 46 -17.38 2.68 -28.44
CA GLN A 46 -18.21 2.26 -29.57
C GLN A 46 -18.43 3.40 -30.58
N ARG A 47 -18.54 4.64 -30.10
CA ARG A 47 -18.62 5.82 -30.97
C ARG A 47 -17.32 6.03 -31.75
N ILE A 48 -16.17 5.75 -31.15
CA ILE A 48 -14.84 5.99 -31.76
C ILE A 48 -14.45 4.86 -32.72
N ASP A 49 -14.63 3.61 -32.32
CA ASP A 49 -14.09 2.43 -33.03
C ASP A 49 -15.17 1.45 -33.53
N GLY A 50 -16.46 1.80 -33.39
CA GLY A 50 -17.61 1.07 -33.93
C GLY A 50 -18.41 0.26 -32.88
N GLU A 51 -19.67 -0.08 -33.21
CA GLU A 51 -20.67 -0.68 -32.29
C GLU A 51 -20.23 -2.03 -31.67
N HIS A 52 -19.27 -2.71 -32.29
CA HIS A 52 -18.74 -3.98 -31.79
C HIS A 52 -17.67 -3.80 -30.71
N ALA A 53 -17.18 -2.59 -30.44
CA ALA A 53 -16.20 -2.33 -29.39
C ALA A 53 -16.74 -2.74 -28.01
N ARG A 54 -15.89 -3.40 -27.22
CA ARG A 54 -16.16 -3.75 -25.82
C ARG A 54 -15.00 -3.31 -24.93
N ILE A 55 -15.26 -3.05 -23.64
CA ILE A 55 -14.23 -2.62 -22.68
C ILE A 55 -13.00 -3.57 -22.69
N ALA A 56 -13.23 -4.88 -22.74
CA ALA A 56 -12.15 -5.88 -22.79
C ALA A 56 -11.24 -5.78 -24.06
N ASP A 57 -11.65 -5.05 -25.10
CA ASP A 57 -10.85 -4.83 -26.31
C ASP A 57 -9.84 -3.67 -26.18
N TYR A 58 -9.81 -2.98 -25.03
CA TYR A 58 -8.96 -1.81 -24.79
C TYR A 58 -8.11 -1.91 -23.54
N PHE A 59 -8.52 -2.73 -22.56
CA PHE A 59 -7.81 -2.91 -21.30
C PHE A 59 -7.00 -4.21 -21.31
N ASP A 60 -5.71 -4.12 -20.98
CA ASP A 60 -4.83 -5.27 -20.80
C ASP A 60 -5.16 -6.03 -19.52
N VAL A 61 -5.55 -5.29 -18.48
CA VAL A 61 -6.00 -5.86 -17.20
C VAL A 61 -7.26 -5.16 -16.72
N ILE A 62 -8.24 -5.97 -16.33
CA ILE A 62 -9.45 -5.54 -15.61
C ILE A 62 -9.42 -6.22 -14.24
N SER A 63 -9.42 -5.45 -13.17
CA SER A 63 -9.48 -5.96 -11.80
C SER A 63 -10.71 -5.46 -11.06
N GLY A 64 -11.20 -6.30 -10.15
CA GLY A 64 -12.37 -5.99 -9.36
C GLY A 64 -12.41 -6.70 -8.02
N THR A 65 -12.87 -5.99 -7.00
CA THR A 65 -13.07 -6.51 -5.64
C THR A 65 -14.56 -6.58 -5.32
N SER A 66 -15.03 -7.61 -4.64
CA SER A 66 -16.44 -7.76 -4.26
C SER A 66 -17.35 -7.63 -5.49
N THR A 67 -18.34 -6.74 -5.42
CA THR A 67 -19.22 -6.40 -6.54
C THR A 67 -18.46 -5.98 -7.82
N GLY A 68 -17.31 -5.31 -7.70
CA GLY A 68 -16.43 -4.99 -8.82
C GLY A 68 -15.79 -6.25 -9.45
N GLY A 69 -15.54 -7.29 -8.65
CA GLY A 69 -15.11 -8.60 -9.13
C GLY A 69 -16.19 -9.32 -9.93
N LEU A 70 -17.46 -9.19 -9.52
CA LEU A 70 -18.61 -9.68 -10.30
C LEU A 70 -18.73 -8.95 -11.64
N ILE A 71 -18.61 -7.62 -11.64
CA ILE A 71 -18.62 -6.81 -12.87
C ILE A 71 -17.44 -7.19 -13.78
N THR A 72 -16.25 -7.41 -13.21
CA THR A 72 -15.08 -7.88 -13.95
C THR A 72 -15.37 -9.20 -14.65
N ALA A 73 -15.98 -10.17 -13.97
CA ALA A 73 -16.38 -11.43 -14.58
C ALA A 73 -17.41 -11.23 -15.71
N MET A 74 -18.38 -10.32 -15.55
CA MET A 74 -19.36 -10.00 -16.60
C MET A 74 -18.71 -9.43 -17.87
N LEU A 75 -17.69 -8.57 -17.70
CA LEU A 75 -16.98 -7.89 -18.79
C LEU A 75 -15.87 -8.72 -19.43
N THR A 76 -15.44 -9.83 -18.82
CA THR A 76 -14.28 -10.62 -19.29
C THR A 76 -14.60 -12.07 -19.60
N ALA A 77 -15.63 -12.66 -18.97
CA ALA A 77 -16.00 -14.05 -19.24
C ALA A 77 -16.46 -14.20 -20.70
N PRO A 78 -15.93 -15.17 -21.45
CA PRO A 78 -16.29 -15.35 -22.85
C PRO A 78 -17.69 -15.97 -22.98
N ASN A 79 -18.49 -15.44 -23.90
CA ASN A 79 -19.69 -16.09 -24.41
C ASN A 79 -19.32 -17.13 -25.49
N LYS A 80 -20.34 -17.74 -26.12
CA LYS A 80 -20.14 -18.77 -27.16
C LYS A 80 -19.38 -18.28 -28.40
N GLU A 81 -19.34 -16.97 -28.61
CA GLU A 81 -18.66 -16.30 -29.73
C GLU A 81 -17.27 -15.77 -29.32
N ASN A 82 -16.79 -16.13 -28.13
CA ASN A 82 -15.51 -15.67 -27.56
C ASN A 82 -15.43 -14.13 -27.40
N ARG A 83 -16.58 -13.50 -27.14
CA ARG A 83 -16.74 -12.08 -26.78
C ARG A 83 -17.16 -11.96 -25.31
N PRO A 84 -16.99 -10.80 -24.66
CA PRO A 84 -17.54 -10.56 -23.32
C PRO A 84 -19.00 -11.00 -23.18
N MET A 85 -19.34 -11.59 -22.03
CA MET A 85 -20.68 -12.12 -21.75
C MET A 85 -21.74 -11.03 -21.71
N TYR A 86 -21.37 -9.84 -21.26
CA TYR A 86 -22.25 -8.68 -21.15
C TYR A 86 -21.64 -7.44 -21.81
N ASP A 87 -22.50 -6.64 -22.41
CA ASP A 87 -22.23 -5.23 -22.68
C ASP A 87 -22.25 -4.47 -21.33
N ALA A 88 -21.46 -3.41 -21.19
CA ALA A 88 -21.42 -2.62 -19.96
C ALA A 88 -22.79 -2.00 -19.63
N LYS A 89 -23.62 -1.69 -20.64
CA LYS A 89 -25.00 -1.20 -20.47
C LYS A 89 -25.96 -2.19 -19.80
N GLU A 90 -25.62 -3.48 -19.78
CA GLU A 90 -26.45 -4.54 -19.20
C GLU A 90 -26.19 -4.74 -17.70
N ILE A 91 -25.12 -4.14 -17.15
CA ILE A 91 -24.79 -4.22 -15.72
C ILE A 91 -25.92 -3.60 -14.87
N VAL A 92 -26.40 -2.41 -15.20
CA VAL A 92 -27.44 -1.73 -14.40
C VAL A 92 -28.76 -2.52 -14.37
N PRO A 93 -29.32 -2.99 -15.51
CA PRO A 93 -30.47 -3.90 -15.52
C PRO A 93 -30.28 -5.16 -14.68
N PHE A 94 -29.08 -5.75 -14.72
CA PHE A 94 -28.77 -6.94 -13.92
C PHE A 94 -28.91 -6.68 -12.42
N TYR A 95 -28.44 -5.53 -11.93
CA TYR A 95 -28.54 -5.17 -10.51
C TYR A 95 -30.01 -4.97 -10.09
N HIS A 96 -30.82 -4.30 -10.92
CA HIS A 96 -32.26 -4.14 -10.68
C HIS A 96 -32.98 -5.49 -10.55
N GLU A 97 -32.62 -6.48 -11.36
CA GLU A 97 -33.26 -7.80 -11.31
C GLU A 97 -32.81 -8.66 -10.12
N HIS A 98 -31.51 -8.64 -9.81
CA HIS A 98 -30.89 -9.63 -8.93
C HIS A 98 -30.57 -9.13 -7.53
N CYS A 99 -30.23 -7.85 -7.33
CA CYS A 99 -29.90 -7.33 -5.99
C CYS A 99 -31.04 -7.51 -4.96
N PRO A 100 -32.33 -7.30 -5.29
CA PRO A 100 -33.42 -7.53 -4.34
C PRO A 100 -33.58 -9.01 -3.91
N LYS A 101 -33.04 -9.94 -4.71
CA LYS A 101 -33.06 -11.39 -4.43
C LYS A 101 -31.79 -11.85 -3.69
N ILE A 102 -30.67 -11.14 -3.91
CA ILE A 102 -29.40 -11.34 -3.19
C ILE A 102 -29.50 -10.76 -1.76
N PHE A 103 -30.09 -9.57 -1.61
CA PHE A 103 -30.26 -8.86 -0.35
C PHE A 103 -31.75 -8.60 -0.04
N PRO A 104 -32.52 -9.66 0.30
CA PRO A 104 -33.96 -9.53 0.55
C PRO A 104 -34.23 -8.63 1.77
N GLN A 105 -35.13 -7.66 1.60
CA GLN A 105 -35.52 -6.74 2.67
C GLN A 105 -36.75 -7.27 3.45
N PRO A 106 -36.80 -7.14 4.79
CA PRO A 106 -37.90 -7.65 5.61
C PRO A 106 -39.23 -6.97 5.26
N ARG A 107 -40.26 -7.78 5.00
CA ARG A 107 -41.60 -7.31 4.58
C ARG A 107 -42.57 -7.04 5.74
N THR A 108 -42.24 -7.45 6.96
CA THR A 108 -43.10 -7.32 8.15
C THR A 108 -42.29 -7.00 9.40
N LEU A 109 -42.93 -6.34 10.38
CA LEU A 109 -42.33 -5.97 11.67
C LEU A 109 -41.83 -7.19 12.47
N LEU A 110 -42.52 -8.33 12.33
CA LEU A 110 -42.13 -9.61 12.93
C LEU A 110 -40.88 -10.20 12.27
N GLY A 111 -40.73 -10.04 10.94
CA GLY A 111 -39.53 -10.43 10.21
C GLY A 111 -38.30 -9.64 10.65
N TRP A 112 -38.44 -8.31 10.81
CA TRP A 112 -37.37 -7.45 11.34
C TRP A 112 -36.88 -7.89 12.73
N ALA A 113 -37.80 -8.27 13.62
CA ALA A 113 -37.45 -8.74 14.97
C ALA A 113 -36.71 -10.10 14.96
N MET A 114 -37.06 -11.01 14.05
CA MET A 114 -36.34 -12.29 13.90
C MET A 114 -34.97 -12.13 13.24
N ASP A 115 -34.84 -11.24 12.24
CA ASP A 115 -33.57 -10.96 11.57
C ASP A 115 -32.55 -10.34 12.55
N THR A 116 -33.00 -9.45 13.44
CA THR A 116 -32.14 -8.83 14.48
C THR A 116 -31.53 -9.86 15.45
N VAL A 117 -32.25 -10.94 15.77
CA VAL A 117 -31.75 -12.02 16.64
C VAL A 117 -30.78 -12.93 15.88
N LYS A 118 -31.01 -13.13 14.57
CA LYS A 118 -30.19 -13.97 13.70
C LYS A 118 -28.85 -13.31 13.36
N ASP A 119 -28.84 -11.99 13.16
CA ASP A 119 -27.65 -11.16 12.90
C ASP A 119 -26.62 -11.19 14.05
N LEU A 120 -27.03 -11.62 15.25
CA LEU A 120 -26.14 -11.81 16.41
C LEU A 120 -25.43 -13.18 16.43
N THR A 121 -25.85 -14.13 15.59
CA THR A 121 -25.43 -15.54 15.65
C THR A 121 -24.89 -16.11 14.32
N GLY A 122 -24.97 -15.36 13.21
CA GLY A 122 -24.47 -15.75 11.90
C GLY A 122 -24.51 -14.58 10.89
N PRO A 123 -24.10 -14.79 9.63
CA PRO A 123 -24.14 -13.75 8.59
C PRO A 123 -25.58 -13.34 8.26
N LYS A 124 -25.76 -12.05 7.92
CA LYS A 124 -27.05 -11.42 7.63
C LYS A 124 -27.82 -12.10 6.50
N TYR A 125 -27.12 -12.58 5.47
CA TYR A 125 -27.68 -13.26 4.31
C TYR A 125 -27.04 -14.64 4.11
N ASP A 126 -27.81 -15.61 3.62
CA ASP A 126 -27.33 -17.00 3.46
C ASP A 126 -26.53 -17.27 2.17
N GLY A 127 -26.49 -16.29 1.26
CA GLY A 127 -25.75 -16.35 -0.01
C GLY A 127 -26.26 -17.34 -1.06
N LYS A 128 -27.28 -18.17 -0.77
CA LYS A 128 -27.66 -19.29 -1.65
C LYS A 128 -28.09 -18.85 -3.04
N TYR A 129 -28.85 -17.75 -3.12
CA TYR A 129 -29.30 -17.22 -4.40
C TYR A 129 -28.12 -16.73 -5.27
N LEU A 130 -27.18 -16.00 -4.66
CA LEU A 130 -25.97 -15.53 -5.32
C LEU A 130 -25.14 -16.70 -5.86
N HIS A 131 -24.98 -17.77 -5.07
CA HIS A 131 -24.23 -18.96 -5.50
C HIS A 131 -24.90 -19.66 -6.70
N GLN A 132 -26.22 -19.83 -6.66
CA GLN A 132 -26.98 -20.44 -7.77
C GLN A 132 -26.91 -19.58 -9.03
N LEU A 133 -27.02 -18.26 -8.88
CA LEU A 133 -26.93 -17.31 -9.98
C LEU A 133 -25.55 -17.36 -10.66
N LEU A 134 -24.47 -17.27 -9.88
CA LEU A 134 -23.11 -17.29 -10.41
C LEU A 134 -22.77 -18.63 -11.07
N LYS A 135 -23.20 -19.76 -10.50
CA LYS A 135 -23.06 -21.07 -11.14
C LYS A 135 -23.83 -21.18 -12.45
N LYS A 136 -25.03 -20.60 -12.53
CA LYS A 136 -25.84 -20.58 -13.76
C LYS A 136 -25.21 -19.72 -14.86
N LEU A 137 -24.69 -18.55 -14.50
CA LEU A 137 -24.16 -17.56 -15.46
C LEU A 137 -22.75 -17.93 -15.94
N LEU A 138 -21.87 -18.28 -15.02
CA LEU A 138 -20.46 -18.54 -15.31
C LEU A 138 -20.21 -20.02 -15.61
N GLY A 139 -21.18 -20.90 -15.33
CA GLY A 139 -21.12 -22.32 -15.69
C GLY A 139 -19.84 -22.99 -15.23
N THR A 140 -19.16 -23.65 -16.17
CA THR A 140 -17.85 -24.29 -15.97
C THR A 140 -16.67 -23.39 -16.37
N THR A 141 -16.90 -22.10 -16.66
CA THR A 141 -15.84 -21.16 -17.01
C THR A 141 -14.84 -21.08 -15.86
N ARG A 142 -13.57 -21.25 -16.18
CA ARG A 142 -12.45 -21.17 -15.24
C ARG A 142 -11.53 -20.02 -15.64
N VAL A 143 -10.72 -19.56 -14.71
CA VAL A 143 -9.70 -18.56 -15.00
C VAL A 143 -8.51 -19.26 -15.63
N ASP A 144 -8.28 -19.04 -16.93
CA ASP A 144 -7.05 -19.52 -17.58
C ASP A 144 -5.85 -18.94 -16.81
N PRO A 145 -5.00 -19.77 -16.17
CA PRO A 145 -3.86 -19.27 -15.42
C PRO A 145 -2.82 -18.61 -16.33
N LYS A 146 -2.84 -18.87 -17.66
CA LYS A 146 -1.74 -18.51 -18.55
C LYS A 146 -1.45 -17.02 -18.79
N PRO A 147 -2.35 -16.03 -18.63
CA PRO A 147 -1.94 -14.64 -18.85
C PRO A 147 -1.60 -13.87 -17.57
N ILE A 148 -2.10 -14.24 -16.38
CA ILE A 148 -2.03 -13.34 -15.20
C ILE A 148 -1.55 -14.05 -13.92
N TRP A 149 -1.66 -15.38 -13.81
CA TRP A 149 -1.27 -16.12 -12.61
C TRP A 149 -0.31 -17.24 -12.95
N THR A 150 0.98 -17.09 -12.61
CA THR A 150 1.94 -18.15 -12.20
C THR A 150 3.39 -17.80 -12.56
N VAL A 151 4.22 -17.50 -11.55
CA VAL A 151 5.59 -18.04 -11.53
C VAL A 151 5.36 -19.42 -10.91
N ASP A 152 5.74 -20.48 -11.61
CA ASP A 152 5.53 -21.90 -11.27
C ASP A 152 4.14 -22.49 -11.45
N ASP A 153 4.17 -23.71 -11.98
CA ASP A 153 3.14 -24.64 -12.47
C ASP A 153 2.01 -25.00 -11.48
N HIS A 154 1.44 -24.01 -10.76
CA HIS A 154 0.32 -24.20 -9.84
C HIS A 154 -1.02 -24.14 -10.60
N LYS A 155 -1.25 -25.13 -11.46
CA LYS A 155 -2.54 -25.36 -12.15
C LYS A 155 -3.74 -25.47 -11.19
N VAL A 156 -3.48 -25.64 -9.90
CA VAL A 156 -4.48 -25.64 -8.83
C VAL A 156 -5.12 -24.26 -8.56
N MET A 157 -4.56 -23.17 -9.12
CA MET A 157 -5.18 -21.83 -9.08
C MET A 157 -6.21 -21.61 -10.20
N ASP A 158 -6.34 -22.53 -11.16
CA ASP A 158 -7.37 -22.53 -12.22
C ASP A 158 -8.74 -22.90 -11.65
N ALA A 159 -9.29 -22.02 -10.81
CA ALA A 159 -10.56 -22.21 -10.14
C ALA A 159 -11.73 -21.80 -11.04
N HIS A 160 -12.91 -22.33 -10.74
CA HIS A 160 -14.13 -21.86 -11.40
C HIS A 160 -14.34 -20.37 -11.11
N LEU A 161 -14.65 -19.61 -12.16
CA LEU A 161 -14.89 -18.17 -12.04
C LEU A 161 -16.07 -17.89 -11.10
N SER A 162 -17.03 -18.82 -11.01
CA SER A 162 -18.12 -18.76 -10.03
C SER A 162 -17.63 -18.84 -8.58
N ASP A 163 -16.66 -19.71 -8.26
CA ASP A 163 -16.09 -19.82 -6.91
C ASP A 163 -15.28 -18.57 -6.54
N ILE A 164 -14.53 -18.01 -7.50
CA ILE A 164 -13.80 -16.75 -7.32
C ILE A 164 -14.77 -15.59 -7.07
N CYS A 165 -15.85 -15.50 -7.86
CA CYS A 165 -16.88 -14.47 -7.72
C CYS A 165 -17.62 -14.55 -6.37
N ILE A 166 -17.88 -15.77 -5.88
CA ILE A 166 -18.47 -15.97 -4.56
C ILE A 166 -17.48 -15.54 -3.47
N GLY A 167 -16.23 -16.00 -3.54
CA GLY A 167 -15.20 -15.66 -2.56
C GLY A 167 -14.94 -14.15 -2.45
N THR A 168 -14.74 -13.47 -3.58
CA THR A 168 -14.46 -12.02 -3.60
C THR A 168 -15.61 -11.18 -3.04
N SER A 169 -16.86 -11.67 -3.04
CA SER A 169 -18.05 -10.95 -2.56
C SER A 169 -18.57 -11.41 -1.19
N ALA A 170 -17.89 -12.36 -0.53
CA ALA A 170 -18.29 -12.93 0.76
C ALA A 170 -17.96 -12.00 1.94
N ALA A 171 -18.64 -10.85 2.02
CA ALA A 171 -18.31 -9.80 3.00
C ALA A 171 -18.58 -10.26 4.43
N PRO A 172 -17.61 -10.12 5.37
CA PRO A 172 -17.80 -10.47 6.77
C PRO A 172 -19.06 -9.81 7.33
N THR A 173 -19.81 -10.54 8.15
CA THR A 173 -21.14 -10.15 8.70
C THR A 173 -22.31 -10.12 7.70
N TYR A 174 -22.07 -10.01 6.39
CA TYR A 174 -23.12 -9.98 5.37
C TYR A 174 -23.36 -11.35 4.72
N LEU A 175 -22.30 -12.02 4.28
CA LEU A 175 -22.37 -13.29 3.56
C LEU A 175 -21.43 -14.32 4.21
N PRO A 176 -21.75 -15.63 4.12
CA PRO A 176 -20.88 -16.66 4.63
C PRO A 176 -19.56 -16.73 3.85
N ALA A 177 -18.46 -17.03 4.54
CA ALA A 177 -17.19 -17.34 3.90
C ALA A 177 -17.34 -18.50 2.91
N HIS A 178 -16.66 -18.40 1.76
CA HIS A 178 -16.73 -19.42 0.72
C HIS A 178 -15.61 -20.42 0.86
N HIS A 179 -15.87 -21.69 0.58
CA HIS A 179 -14.83 -22.70 0.50
C HIS A 179 -15.06 -23.63 -0.67
N PHE A 180 -13.97 -24.02 -1.31
CA PHE A 180 -13.98 -25.02 -2.37
C PHE A 180 -12.61 -25.70 -2.43
N THR A 181 -12.58 -26.89 -3.02
CA THR A 181 -11.35 -27.60 -3.33
C THR A 181 -11.16 -27.55 -4.83
N ASN A 182 -10.00 -27.08 -5.27
CA ASN A 182 -9.62 -27.16 -6.66
C ASN A 182 -8.59 -28.27 -6.86
N THR A 183 -8.75 -29.05 -7.91
CA THR A 183 -7.83 -30.13 -8.26
C THR A 183 -7.28 -29.84 -9.65
N ASP A 184 -5.95 -29.84 -9.77
CA ASP A 184 -5.30 -29.69 -11.06
C ASP A 184 -5.35 -30.96 -11.91
N GLU A 185 -4.93 -30.86 -13.17
CA GLU A 185 -4.87 -31.99 -14.11
C GLU A 185 -3.88 -33.09 -13.70
N ASN A 186 -2.98 -32.82 -12.75
CA ASN A 186 -2.03 -33.78 -12.19
C ASN A 186 -2.57 -34.44 -10.91
N GLY A 187 -3.81 -34.13 -10.49
CA GLY A 187 -4.47 -34.69 -9.31
C GLY A 187 -4.09 -34.00 -7.98
N LYS A 188 -3.30 -32.92 -8.01
CA LYS A 188 -2.97 -32.14 -6.81
C LYS A 188 -4.18 -31.28 -6.44
N SER A 189 -4.67 -31.47 -5.21
CA SER A 189 -5.84 -30.75 -4.70
C SER A 189 -5.44 -29.74 -3.64
N GLU A 190 -5.98 -28.53 -3.75
CA GLU A 190 -5.83 -27.46 -2.76
C GLU A 190 -7.20 -26.96 -2.32
N ARG A 191 -7.35 -26.74 -1.02
CA ARG A 191 -8.56 -26.21 -0.43
C ARG A 191 -8.40 -24.70 -0.24
N PHE A 192 -9.37 -23.96 -0.74
CA PHE A 192 -9.48 -22.52 -0.59
C PHE A 192 -10.58 -22.19 0.42
N ASP A 193 -10.29 -21.28 1.34
CA ASP A 193 -11.24 -20.71 2.28
C ASP A 193 -11.15 -19.18 2.15
N LEU A 194 -12.15 -18.56 1.52
CA LEU A 194 -12.13 -17.18 1.04
C LEU A 194 -13.22 -16.32 1.72
N ILE A 195 -12.88 -15.05 1.95
CA ILE A 195 -13.80 -13.98 2.33
C ILE A 195 -13.61 -12.79 1.37
N ASP A 196 -14.47 -11.79 1.47
CA ASP A 196 -14.47 -10.65 0.55
C ASP A 196 -13.10 -9.98 0.41
N GLY A 197 -12.72 -9.73 -0.84
CA GLY A 197 -11.44 -9.11 -1.18
C GLY A 197 -11.30 -7.69 -0.64
N GLY A 198 -12.39 -7.02 -0.25
CA GLY A 198 -12.42 -5.70 0.37
C GLY A 198 -11.76 -5.66 1.74
N VAL A 199 -11.56 -6.81 2.37
CA VAL A 199 -10.71 -6.97 3.57
C VAL A 199 -9.22 -6.79 3.22
N CYS A 200 -8.83 -7.13 1.99
CA CYS A 200 -7.45 -7.13 1.51
C CYS A 200 -7.12 -5.90 0.66
N ALA A 201 -7.94 -5.60 -0.34
CA ALA A 201 -7.79 -4.48 -1.26
C ALA A 201 -9.17 -4.07 -1.83
N ASN A 202 -9.87 -3.14 -1.16
CA ASN A 202 -11.18 -2.68 -1.64
C ASN A 202 -11.09 -1.97 -3.02
N ASN A 203 -10.00 -1.24 -3.24
CA ASN A 203 -9.61 -0.70 -4.54
C ASN A 203 -8.47 -1.56 -5.12
N PRO A 204 -8.73 -2.41 -6.14
CA PRO A 204 -7.74 -3.38 -6.64
C PRO A 204 -6.79 -2.83 -7.72
N SER A 205 -6.71 -1.52 -7.89
CA SER A 205 -5.92 -0.88 -8.96
C SER A 205 -4.41 -1.14 -8.82
N LEU A 206 -3.87 -1.01 -7.61
CA LEU A 206 -2.46 -1.36 -7.35
C LEU A 206 -2.19 -2.86 -7.44
N VAL A 207 -3.18 -3.70 -7.14
CA VAL A 207 -3.09 -5.15 -7.35
C VAL A 207 -2.96 -5.44 -8.85
N ALA A 208 -3.78 -4.81 -9.68
CA ALA A 208 -3.68 -4.95 -11.14
C ALA A 208 -2.35 -4.47 -11.71
N ILE A 209 -1.89 -3.29 -11.30
CA ILE A 209 -0.59 -2.74 -11.66
C ILE A 209 0.53 -3.71 -11.26
N SER A 210 0.44 -4.30 -10.06
CA SER A 210 1.40 -5.29 -9.56
C SER A 210 1.40 -6.56 -10.42
N GLU A 211 0.24 -7.08 -10.83
CA GLU A 211 0.18 -8.28 -11.68
C GLU A 211 0.77 -8.04 -13.07
N VAL A 212 0.46 -6.91 -13.72
CA VAL A 212 1.09 -6.58 -15.01
C VAL A 212 2.60 -6.48 -14.87
N THR A 213 3.05 -5.87 -13.78
CA THR A 213 4.48 -5.74 -13.48
C THR A 213 5.16 -7.11 -13.37
N LYS A 214 4.50 -8.13 -12.80
CA LYS A 214 5.02 -9.51 -12.77
C LYS A 214 5.10 -10.17 -14.14
N ILE A 215 4.16 -9.88 -15.05
CA ILE A 215 4.17 -10.46 -16.40
C ILE A 215 5.36 -9.90 -17.19
N ILE A 216 5.58 -8.58 -17.09
CA ILE A 216 6.74 -7.89 -17.66
C ILE A 216 8.04 -8.53 -17.18
N LEU A 217 8.08 -8.93 -15.90
CA LEU A 217 9.26 -9.50 -15.29
C LEU A 217 9.69 -10.88 -15.69
N LYS A 218 8.71 -11.73 -15.97
CA LYS A 218 8.99 -13.07 -16.47
C LYS A 218 9.53 -13.03 -17.90
N LYS A 219 9.73 -11.83 -18.46
CA LYS A 219 10.11 -11.60 -19.85
C LYS A 219 9.11 -12.29 -20.77
N ASP A 220 7.82 -12.21 -20.44
CA ASP A 220 6.78 -12.73 -21.30
C ASP A 220 6.95 -12.10 -22.70
N PRO A 221 7.06 -12.89 -23.79
CA PRO A 221 7.30 -12.40 -25.15
C PRO A 221 6.28 -11.37 -25.66
N ASN A 222 5.16 -11.21 -24.96
CA ASN A 222 4.12 -10.24 -25.22
C ASN A 222 4.32 -8.90 -24.48
N TYR A 223 5.29 -8.86 -23.58
CA TYR A 223 5.68 -7.73 -22.74
C TYR A 223 7.21 -7.49 -22.80
N THR A 224 7.94 -8.10 -23.74
CA THR A 224 9.42 -8.11 -23.80
C THR A 224 10.09 -6.85 -24.33
N THR A 225 9.41 -5.98 -25.09
CA THR A 225 10.00 -4.69 -25.54
C THR A 225 10.28 -3.74 -24.36
N PHE A 226 9.83 -4.11 -23.14
CA PHE A 226 9.81 -3.28 -21.94
C PHE A 226 10.91 -3.56 -20.93
N ALA A 227 11.89 -4.40 -21.28
CA ALA A 227 13.12 -4.52 -20.50
C ALA A 227 14.03 -3.26 -20.57
N SER A 228 13.59 -2.18 -21.23
CA SER A 228 14.22 -0.85 -21.19
C SER A 228 13.23 0.32 -21.11
N GLU A 229 13.28 1.02 -19.98
CA GLU A 229 13.29 2.49 -19.84
C GLU A 229 12.08 3.36 -20.26
N ASN A 230 10.96 2.85 -20.78
CA ASN A 230 9.81 3.71 -21.16
C ASN A 230 8.43 3.13 -20.77
N PHE A 231 8.20 2.85 -19.48
CA PHE A 231 6.94 2.26 -19.01
C PHE A 231 5.94 3.33 -18.53
N ARG A 232 4.68 3.28 -18.98
CA ARG A 232 3.57 4.14 -18.52
C ARG A 232 2.28 3.33 -18.40
N PHE A 233 1.46 3.63 -17.39
CA PHE A 233 0.13 3.04 -17.25
C PHE A 233 -0.91 4.03 -17.74
N LEU A 234 -2.01 3.52 -18.28
CA LEU A 234 -3.24 4.27 -18.48
C LEU A 234 -4.32 3.61 -17.59
N LEU A 235 -4.61 4.22 -16.46
CA LEU A 235 -5.47 3.66 -15.40
C LEU A 235 -6.82 4.35 -15.38
N VAL A 236 -7.89 3.56 -15.51
CA VAL A 236 -9.24 3.97 -15.13
C VAL A 236 -9.61 3.22 -13.86
N SER A 237 -9.90 3.95 -12.78
CA SER A 237 -10.32 3.37 -11.51
C SER A 237 -11.70 3.92 -11.13
N VAL A 238 -12.65 3.05 -10.80
CA VAL A 238 -14.04 3.44 -10.55
C VAL A 238 -14.47 2.95 -9.17
N GLY A 239 -14.72 3.90 -8.28
CA GLY A 239 -15.19 3.68 -6.93
C GLY A 239 -16.70 3.41 -6.86
N THR A 240 -17.14 2.82 -5.76
CA THR A 240 -18.58 2.66 -5.43
C THR A 240 -19.09 3.77 -4.50
N GLY A 241 -18.26 4.78 -4.24
CA GLY A 241 -18.54 5.92 -3.38
C GLY A 241 -18.39 5.62 -1.88
N SER A 242 -18.33 6.67 -1.08
CA SER A 242 -18.16 6.59 0.37
C SER A 242 -18.96 7.64 1.13
N ASN A 243 -19.04 7.49 2.45
CA ASN A 243 -19.85 8.32 3.34
C ASN A 243 -19.02 9.33 4.16
N ARG A 244 -17.87 9.77 3.63
CA ARG A 244 -16.92 10.69 4.28
C ARG A 244 -17.58 11.95 4.85
N GLY A 245 -18.60 12.49 4.18
CA GLY A 245 -19.29 13.73 4.58
C GLY A 245 -20.08 13.66 5.90
N GLU A 246 -20.46 12.48 6.38
CA GLU A 246 -21.34 12.35 7.57
C GLU A 246 -20.61 12.57 8.90
N LYS A 247 -19.27 12.44 8.93
CA LYS A 247 -18.49 12.42 10.18
C LYS A 247 -19.14 11.52 11.24
N LYS A 248 -19.56 10.30 10.81
CA LYS A 248 -20.42 9.40 11.59
C LYS A 248 -19.95 9.16 13.02
N TYR A 249 -18.63 9.15 13.22
CA TYR A 249 -18.02 8.74 14.46
C TYR A 249 -17.03 9.80 14.94
N ASP A 250 -17.20 10.28 16.16
CA ASP A 250 -16.24 11.18 16.82
C ASP A 250 -15.50 10.46 17.95
N ALA A 251 -14.23 10.79 18.14
CA ALA A 251 -13.37 10.12 19.11
C ALA A 251 -13.93 10.16 20.55
N LYS A 252 -14.70 11.19 20.93
CA LYS A 252 -15.30 11.31 22.26
C LYS A 252 -16.48 10.35 22.45
N SER A 253 -17.22 10.07 21.37
CA SER A 253 -18.25 9.04 21.32
C SER A 253 -17.61 7.64 21.27
N CYS A 254 -16.62 7.42 20.40
CA CYS A 254 -15.92 6.13 20.26
C CYS A 254 -15.13 5.73 21.52
N ALA A 255 -14.63 6.68 22.29
CA ALA A 255 -13.94 6.40 23.55
C ALA A 255 -14.83 5.72 24.61
N LYS A 256 -16.16 5.78 24.44
CA LYS A 256 -17.14 5.13 25.31
C LYS A 256 -17.64 3.80 24.74
N TRP A 257 -17.18 3.42 23.55
CA TRP A 257 -17.65 2.23 22.87
C TRP A 257 -17.00 0.98 23.42
N GLY A 258 -17.83 0.01 23.78
CA GLY A 258 -17.39 -1.37 23.94
C GLY A 258 -17.34 -2.11 22.60
N PRO A 259 -16.87 -3.37 22.58
CA PRO A 259 -16.82 -4.19 21.38
C PRO A 259 -18.12 -4.20 20.57
N LEU A 260 -19.28 -4.33 21.24
CA LEU A 260 -20.60 -4.30 20.60
C LEU A 260 -20.90 -3.02 19.83
N SER A 261 -20.41 -1.87 20.29
CA SER A 261 -20.61 -0.60 19.60
C SER A 261 -19.67 -0.45 18.39
N TRP A 262 -18.47 -1.04 18.41
CA TRP A 262 -17.61 -1.12 17.22
C TRP A 262 -18.15 -2.07 16.14
N ILE A 263 -18.98 -3.03 16.56
CA ILE A 263 -19.65 -4.03 15.74
C ILE A 263 -20.92 -3.48 15.10
N ALA A 264 -21.76 -2.84 15.91
CA ALA A 264 -23.08 -2.39 15.50
C ALA A 264 -23.38 -1.07 16.23
N HIS A 265 -23.29 0.03 15.48
CA HIS A 265 -23.67 1.34 15.95
C HIS A 265 -24.60 1.99 14.94
N GLN A 266 -25.80 2.37 15.39
CA GLN A 266 -26.79 3.08 14.57
C GLN A 266 -27.07 2.41 13.21
N GLY A 267 -27.08 1.07 13.17
CA GLY A 267 -27.35 0.30 11.94
C GLY A 267 -26.19 0.25 10.94
N SER A 268 -24.99 0.67 11.31
CA SER A 268 -23.74 0.50 10.55
C SER A 268 -22.79 -0.46 11.29
N THR A 269 -21.70 -0.87 10.63
CA THR A 269 -20.63 -1.69 11.19
C THR A 269 -19.32 -0.89 11.23
N PRO A 270 -19.10 -0.04 12.26
CA PRO A 270 -18.05 0.97 12.25
C PRO A 270 -16.64 0.43 11.97
N ILE A 271 -16.31 -0.75 12.49
CA ILE A 271 -14.97 -1.32 12.31
C ILE A 271 -14.71 -1.72 10.86
N THR A 272 -15.67 -2.37 10.19
CA THR A 272 -15.57 -2.72 8.77
C THR A 272 -15.58 -1.50 7.88
N ASP A 273 -16.38 -0.48 8.22
CA ASP A 273 -16.41 0.80 7.49
C ASP A 273 -15.03 1.47 7.52
N VAL A 274 -14.42 1.58 8.71
CA VAL A 274 -13.10 2.22 8.89
C VAL A 274 -12.01 1.48 8.09
N PHE A 275 -11.99 0.15 8.12
CA PHE A 275 -10.97 -0.62 7.43
C PHE A 275 -11.13 -0.64 5.91
N MET A 276 -12.37 -0.77 5.40
CA MET A 276 -12.62 -0.74 3.95
C MET A 276 -12.33 0.64 3.35
N GLU A 277 -12.69 1.71 4.06
CA GLU A 277 -12.41 3.08 3.64
C GLU A 277 -10.91 3.38 3.68
N ALA A 278 -10.21 3.02 4.77
CA ALA A 278 -8.76 3.19 4.87
C ALA A 278 -8.01 2.44 3.75
N SER A 279 -8.46 1.24 3.38
CA SER A 279 -7.89 0.48 2.25
C SER A 279 -8.06 1.22 0.91
N SER A 280 -9.26 1.76 0.63
CA SER A 280 -9.53 2.52 -0.59
C SER A 280 -8.69 3.79 -0.66
N ASP A 281 -8.63 4.53 0.46
CA ASP A 281 -7.92 5.80 0.58
C ASP A 281 -6.42 5.65 0.41
N MET A 282 -5.82 4.62 1.02
CA MET A 282 -4.41 4.33 0.85
C MET A 282 -4.10 4.03 -0.62
N VAL A 283 -4.93 3.25 -1.31
CA VAL A 283 -4.69 2.92 -2.72
C VAL A 283 -4.85 4.14 -3.63
N ASP A 284 -5.85 5.00 -3.39
CA ASP A 284 -6.02 6.26 -4.15
C ASP A 284 -4.87 7.24 -3.90
N TYR A 285 -4.39 7.32 -2.65
CA TYR A 285 -3.19 8.07 -2.27
C TYR A 285 -1.97 7.56 -3.04
N HIS A 286 -1.69 6.26 -3.00
CA HIS A 286 -0.56 5.67 -3.70
C HIS A 286 -0.67 5.81 -5.23
N ASN A 287 -1.86 5.64 -5.83
CA ASN A 287 -2.03 5.85 -7.27
C ASN A 287 -1.84 7.30 -7.67
N THR A 288 -2.51 8.23 -6.98
CA THR A 288 -2.34 9.66 -7.21
C THR A 288 -0.86 10.01 -7.10
N LEU A 289 -0.19 9.49 -6.09
CA LEU A 289 1.23 9.71 -5.89
C LEU A 289 2.12 9.13 -7.00
N VAL A 290 1.92 7.87 -7.36
CA VAL A 290 2.72 7.17 -8.39
C VAL A 290 2.56 7.86 -9.74
N PHE A 291 1.35 8.25 -10.11
CA PHE A 291 1.09 8.85 -11.42
C PHE A 291 1.37 10.35 -11.46
N GLU A 292 1.20 11.08 -10.33
CA GLU A 292 1.85 12.37 -10.17
C GLU A 292 3.35 12.21 -10.37
N ALA A 293 3.94 11.13 -9.85
CA ALA A 293 5.37 10.89 -9.91
C ALA A 293 5.99 10.64 -11.25
N PHE A 294 5.24 10.01 -12.14
CA PHE A 294 5.68 9.84 -13.51
C PHE A 294 5.32 11.03 -14.42
N ARG A 295 4.83 12.16 -13.86
CA ARG A 295 4.19 13.27 -14.61
C ARG A 295 3.14 12.74 -15.58
N SER A 296 2.39 11.77 -15.09
CA SER A 296 1.38 10.96 -15.79
C SER A 296 0.01 11.16 -15.16
N GLN A 297 -0.21 12.34 -14.60
CA GLN A 297 -1.41 12.73 -13.87
C GLN A 297 -2.69 12.64 -14.72
N ASP A 298 -2.55 12.93 -16.00
CA ASP A 298 -3.62 12.85 -16.99
C ASP A 298 -3.85 11.40 -17.47
N GLU A 299 -3.03 10.45 -17.01
CA GLU A 299 -3.08 9.03 -17.36
C GLU A 299 -3.76 8.18 -16.26
N VAL A 300 -4.25 8.84 -15.19
CA VAL A 300 -5.21 8.26 -14.23
C VAL A 300 -6.53 9.00 -14.25
N LEU A 301 -7.60 8.25 -14.40
CA LEU A 301 -8.96 8.73 -14.16
C LEU A 301 -9.57 7.93 -13.02
N ARG A 302 -9.73 8.57 -11.86
CA ARG A 302 -10.42 8.00 -10.71
C ARG A 302 -11.78 8.67 -10.52
N ILE A 303 -12.85 7.89 -10.66
CA ILE A 303 -14.24 8.38 -10.53
C ILE A 303 -14.85 7.79 -9.27
N GLU A 304 -15.23 8.65 -8.33
CA GLU A 304 -15.76 8.27 -7.02
C GLU A 304 -16.63 9.39 -6.44
N ASP A 305 -17.55 9.03 -5.53
CA ASP A 305 -18.42 9.96 -4.83
C ASP A 305 -18.30 9.80 -3.31
N ASP A 306 -17.75 10.82 -2.64
CA ASP A 306 -17.45 10.81 -1.20
C ASP A 306 -18.63 11.33 -0.34
N THR A 307 -19.79 11.57 -0.98
CA THR A 307 -20.94 12.31 -0.41
C THR A 307 -22.16 11.43 -0.21
N LEU A 308 -21.98 10.12 -0.07
CA LEU A 308 -23.09 9.20 0.16
C LEU A 308 -23.68 9.41 1.55
N HIS A 309 -25.02 9.46 1.62
CA HIS A 309 -25.78 9.64 2.84
C HIS A 309 -26.98 8.68 2.91
N GLY A 310 -27.36 8.29 4.13
CA GLY A 310 -28.56 7.47 4.35
C GLY A 310 -28.54 6.15 3.59
N ASP A 311 -29.62 5.84 2.85
CA ASP A 311 -29.76 4.57 2.12
C ASP A 311 -28.74 4.40 0.98
N LEU A 312 -28.26 5.50 0.38
CA LEU A 312 -27.25 5.48 -0.69
C LEU A 312 -25.88 5.00 -0.20
N ALA A 313 -25.57 5.19 1.09
CA ALA A 313 -24.33 4.73 1.70
C ALA A 313 -24.37 3.23 2.06
N SER A 314 -25.55 2.59 2.04
CA SER A 314 -25.68 1.17 2.37
C SER A 314 -25.22 0.28 1.21
N VAL A 315 -24.50 -0.77 1.56
CA VAL A 315 -24.01 -1.80 0.64
C VAL A 315 -25.04 -2.90 0.35
N ASP A 316 -26.16 -2.95 1.08
CA ASP A 316 -27.10 -4.07 1.06
C ASP A 316 -28.60 -3.69 1.02
N LYS A 317 -28.97 -2.42 1.14
CA LYS A 317 -30.37 -1.94 1.03
C LYS A 317 -30.89 -1.95 -0.41
N ALA A 318 -31.24 -3.13 -0.93
CA ALA A 318 -31.68 -3.35 -2.30
C ALA A 318 -33.17 -3.02 -2.56
N THR A 319 -33.67 -1.88 -2.05
CA THR A 319 -35.04 -1.45 -2.37
C THR A 319 -35.11 -0.88 -3.80
N PRO A 320 -36.23 -1.04 -4.54
CA PRO A 320 -36.35 -0.49 -5.89
C PRO A 320 -36.12 1.03 -5.95
N GLU A 321 -36.45 1.74 -4.87
CA GLU A 321 -36.18 3.16 -4.75
C GLU A 321 -34.69 3.45 -4.60
N ASN A 322 -33.99 2.74 -3.71
CA ASN A 322 -32.56 2.95 -3.49
C ASN A 322 -31.73 2.60 -4.73
N LEU A 323 -32.08 1.51 -5.45
CA LEU A 323 -31.41 1.14 -6.69
C LEU A 323 -31.58 2.21 -7.78
N ARG A 324 -32.78 2.80 -7.92
CA ARG A 324 -32.98 3.96 -8.82
C ARG A 324 -32.17 5.17 -8.38
N ASN A 325 -32.07 5.43 -7.08
CA ASN A 325 -31.30 6.55 -6.55
C ASN A 325 -29.78 6.36 -6.80
N LEU A 326 -29.26 5.13 -6.68
CA LEU A 326 -27.87 4.79 -7.01
C LEU A 326 -27.58 4.94 -8.51
N GLU A 327 -28.54 4.55 -9.37
CA GLU A 327 -28.44 4.77 -10.82
C GLU A 327 -28.39 6.28 -11.16
N GLU A 328 -29.31 7.06 -10.59
CA GLU A 328 -29.35 8.51 -10.77
C GLU A 328 -28.10 9.20 -10.20
N LEU A 329 -27.54 8.67 -9.10
CA LEU A 329 -26.27 9.13 -8.57
C LEU A 329 -25.12 8.89 -9.56
N GLY A 330 -25.04 7.70 -10.18
CA GLY A 330 -24.06 7.42 -11.24
C GLY A 330 -24.18 8.39 -12.42
N LYS A 331 -25.41 8.71 -12.85
CA LYS A 331 -25.68 9.71 -13.90
C LYS A 331 -25.25 11.12 -13.49
N LYS A 332 -25.49 11.51 -12.23
CA LYS A 332 -25.02 12.79 -11.67
C LYS A 332 -23.51 12.84 -11.58
N LEU A 333 -22.86 11.72 -11.23
CA LEU A 333 -21.41 11.63 -11.09
C LEU A 333 -20.69 11.87 -12.42
N LEU A 334 -21.27 11.45 -13.56
CA LEU A 334 -20.77 11.81 -14.89
C LEU A 334 -20.70 13.33 -15.11
N LYS A 335 -21.65 14.09 -14.56
CA LYS A 335 -21.74 15.55 -14.69
C LYS A 335 -20.91 16.31 -13.65
N LYS A 336 -20.40 15.64 -12.61
CA LYS A 336 -19.48 16.26 -11.64
C LYS A 336 -18.14 16.57 -12.30
N PRO A 337 -17.42 17.61 -11.83
CA PRO A 337 -16.07 17.89 -12.32
C PRO A 337 -15.13 16.72 -12.03
N VAL A 338 -14.15 16.51 -12.90
CA VAL A 338 -13.03 15.60 -12.59
C VAL A 338 -12.35 16.12 -11.33
N SER A 339 -12.20 15.24 -10.35
CA SER A 339 -11.61 15.56 -9.06
C SER A 339 -10.40 14.66 -8.79
N ARG A 340 -9.40 15.18 -8.10
CA ARG A 340 -8.22 14.42 -7.67
C ARG A 340 -8.04 14.54 -6.17
N LEU A 341 -7.52 13.50 -5.55
CA LEU A 341 -7.12 13.54 -4.16
C LEU A 341 -6.00 14.56 -3.99
N ASN A 342 -6.22 15.57 -3.17
CA ASN A 342 -5.16 16.46 -2.75
C ASN A 342 -4.36 15.75 -1.66
N LEU A 343 -3.13 15.33 -1.99
CA LEU A 343 -2.25 14.54 -1.10
C LEU A 343 -1.94 15.24 0.24
N ARG A 344 -2.11 16.56 0.32
CA ARG A 344 -1.87 17.35 1.54
C ARG A 344 -3.11 17.49 2.41
N THR A 345 -4.31 17.52 1.80
CA THR A 345 -5.57 17.72 2.54
C THR A 345 -6.36 16.43 2.73
N GLY A 346 -6.03 15.36 2.01
CA GLY A 346 -6.76 14.09 2.02
C GLY A 346 -8.15 14.19 1.36
N THR A 347 -8.50 15.36 0.82
CA THR A 347 -9.81 15.63 0.22
C THR A 347 -9.73 15.68 -1.30
N ARG A 348 -10.82 15.30 -1.96
CA ARG A 348 -10.93 15.41 -3.41
C ARG A 348 -11.28 16.82 -3.82
N GLU A 349 -10.43 17.38 -4.66
CA GLU A 349 -10.58 18.74 -5.18
C GLU A 349 -10.78 18.70 -6.70
N PRO A 350 -11.67 19.53 -7.27
CA PRO A 350 -11.82 19.65 -8.72
C PRO A 350 -10.50 20.01 -9.39
N VAL A 351 -10.14 19.28 -10.44
CA VAL A 351 -8.93 19.56 -11.22
C VAL A 351 -9.22 20.74 -12.17
N PRO A 352 -8.47 21.86 -12.09
CA PRO A 352 -8.70 23.01 -12.94
C PRO A 352 -8.65 22.64 -14.43
N ASN A 353 -9.63 23.11 -15.21
CA ASN A 353 -9.75 22.89 -16.67
C ASN A 353 -9.90 21.42 -17.10
N ALA A 354 -10.07 20.46 -16.19
CA ALA A 354 -10.25 19.05 -16.55
C ALA A 354 -11.69 18.71 -16.99
N GLY A 355 -12.63 19.65 -16.87
CA GLY A 355 -14.03 19.44 -17.26
C GLY A 355 -14.76 18.45 -16.36
N THR A 356 -15.82 17.86 -16.89
CA THR A 356 -16.65 16.85 -16.20
C THR A 356 -16.08 15.44 -16.30
N ASN A 357 -16.51 14.53 -15.42
CA ASN A 357 -16.13 13.11 -15.51
C ASN A 357 -16.50 12.50 -16.86
N GLU A 358 -17.63 12.90 -17.46
CA GLU A 358 -18.03 12.51 -18.81
C GLU A 358 -16.98 12.92 -19.87
N GLU A 359 -16.51 14.16 -19.80
CA GLU A 359 -15.44 14.65 -20.70
C GLU A 359 -14.11 13.94 -20.41
N GLY A 360 -13.82 13.64 -19.14
CA GLY A 360 -12.66 12.84 -18.74
C GLY A 360 -12.68 11.43 -19.33
N ILE A 361 -13.83 10.75 -19.24
CA ILE A 361 -14.04 9.42 -19.83
C ILE A 361 -13.85 9.47 -21.34
N ARG A 362 -14.40 10.49 -22.02
CA ARG A 362 -14.23 10.67 -23.47
C ARG A 362 -12.75 10.80 -23.86
N ARG A 363 -11.98 11.60 -23.12
CA ARG A 363 -10.52 11.73 -23.35
C ARG A 363 -9.81 10.40 -23.16
N PHE A 364 -10.13 9.64 -22.11
CA PHE A 364 -9.55 8.33 -21.88
C PHE A 364 -9.94 7.32 -22.96
N ALA A 365 -11.18 7.34 -23.45
CA ALA A 365 -11.63 6.50 -24.56
C ALA A 365 -10.86 6.80 -25.86
N GLU A 366 -10.57 8.08 -26.13
CA GLU A 366 -9.72 8.49 -27.26
C GLU A 366 -8.27 8.00 -27.10
N GLU A 367 -7.68 8.13 -25.91
CA GLU A 367 -6.32 7.63 -25.64
C GLU A 367 -6.23 6.10 -25.72
N LEU A 368 -7.22 5.37 -25.19
CA LEU A 368 -7.32 3.91 -25.33
C LEU A 368 -7.41 3.49 -26.81
N SER A 369 -8.18 4.21 -27.62
CA SER A 369 -8.29 3.97 -29.07
C SER A 369 -6.99 4.29 -29.80
N LYS A 370 -6.34 5.41 -29.48
CA LYS A 370 -5.03 5.79 -30.05
C LYS A 370 -3.96 4.77 -29.70
N GLU A 371 -3.91 4.32 -28.46
CA GLU A 371 -2.97 3.31 -27.98
C GLU A 371 -3.19 1.98 -28.71
N LYS A 372 -4.43 1.53 -28.86
CA LYS A 372 -4.78 0.36 -29.67
C LYS A 372 -4.32 0.49 -31.13
N LYS A 373 -4.44 1.68 -31.72
CA LYS A 373 -3.97 1.99 -33.09
C LYS A 373 -2.45 2.09 -33.19
N LEU A 374 -1.78 2.60 -32.16
CA LEU A 374 -0.33 2.70 -32.08
C LEU A 374 0.34 1.32 -31.92
N ARG A 375 -0.31 0.41 -31.17
CA ARG A 375 0.07 -0.99 -31.05
C ARG A 375 0.06 -1.76 -32.37
N LEU A 376 -0.61 -1.24 -33.38
CA LEU A 376 -0.56 -1.78 -34.74
C LEU A 376 0.66 -1.25 -35.53
N SER A 377 1.27 -0.14 -35.11
CA SER A 377 2.29 0.58 -35.90
C SER A 377 3.73 0.51 -35.38
N ASN A 378 3.95 0.28 -34.07
CA ASN A 378 5.29 0.41 -33.46
C ASN A 378 5.91 -0.94 -33.06
N ALA A 379 6.96 -1.34 -33.77
CA ALA A 379 7.89 -2.40 -33.34
C ALA A 379 9.32 -2.01 -33.74
N ASN A 380 10.10 -1.33 -32.85
CA ASN A 380 11.58 -1.36 -32.73
C ASN A 380 12.23 -0.18 -31.90
N ILE A 381 13.14 -0.53 -30.95
CA ILE A 381 14.35 0.19 -30.41
C ILE A 381 14.29 0.94 -29.02
N LEU A 382 15.47 1.15 -28.36
CA LEU A 382 15.89 0.98 -26.93
C LEU A 382 16.99 2.01 -26.40
N ARG A 383 16.96 2.45 -25.09
CA ARG A 383 18.03 2.85 -24.03
C ARG A 383 18.68 4.30 -23.76
N PRO A 384 19.70 4.58 -22.80
CA PRO A 384 19.71 5.30 -21.43
C PRO A 384 20.77 6.43 -21.05
N ARG A 385 20.80 6.99 -19.77
CA ARG A 385 21.94 7.11 -18.74
C ARG A 385 22.06 8.35 -17.75
N TYR A 386 22.47 8.14 -16.45
CA TYR A 386 23.82 8.37 -15.77
C TYR A 386 23.82 8.29 -14.19
N GLY A 387 24.37 7.22 -13.59
CA GLY A 387 24.35 6.88 -12.13
C GLY A 387 23.45 5.66 -11.85
N SER A 388 23.73 4.81 -10.85
CA SER A 388 23.01 3.51 -10.73
C SER A 388 22.01 3.33 -9.60
N LEU A 389 22.32 3.65 -8.33
CA LEU A 389 21.56 3.13 -7.17
C LEU A 389 21.15 4.17 -6.11
N ILE A 390 19.91 4.09 -5.59
CA ILE A 390 19.42 4.81 -4.39
C ILE A 390 19.30 3.84 -3.21
N THR A 391 19.83 4.17 -2.03
CA THR A 391 19.94 3.22 -0.90
C THR A 391 18.88 3.46 0.19
N ILE A 392 18.11 2.42 0.55
CA ILE A 392 17.02 2.51 1.54
C ILE A 392 17.19 1.45 2.64
N LEU A 393 17.04 1.86 3.90
CA LEU A 393 16.88 0.96 5.04
C LEU A 393 15.45 1.07 5.58
N SER A 394 14.73 -0.04 5.66
CA SER A 394 13.39 -0.12 6.25
C SER A 394 13.34 -1.06 7.45
N ILE A 395 12.69 -0.62 8.52
CA ILE A 395 12.62 -1.33 9.80
C ILE A 395 11.16 -1.44 10.24
N ASP A 396 10.69 -2.66 10.43
CA ASP A 396 9.29 -2.90 10.76
C ASP A 396 8.93 -2.57 12.21
N GLY A 397 7.63 -2.36 12.44
CA GLY A 397 7.03 -2.27 13.77
C GLY A 397 6.83 -3.64 14.43
N GLY A 398 6.91 -3.66 15.77
CA GLY A 398 6.73 -4.90 16.53
C GLY A 398 7.06 -4.85 18.03
N GLY A 399 7.03 -3.67 18.66
CA GLY A 399 7.30 -3.51 20.10
C GLY A 399 8.69 -4.01 20.51
N ILE A 400 8.78 -4.83 21.57
CA ILE A 400 10.06 -5.38 22.08
C ILE A 400 10.77 -6.29 21.06
N ARG A 401 10.05 -6.79 20.06
CA ARG A 401 10.63 -7.62 18.99
C ARG A 401 11.59 -6.81 18.09
N GLY A 402 11.61 -5.48 18.22
CA GLY A 402 12.65 -4.60 17.67
C GLY A 402 14.08 -4.99 18.07
N MET A 403 14.24 -5.86 19.09
CA MET A 403 15.51 -6.53 19.39
C MET A 403 16.08 -7.32 18.20
N ILE A 404 15.23 -7.99 17.41
CA ILE A 404 15.65 -8.78 16.24
C ILE A 404 16.32 -7.87 15.20
N PRO A 405 15.66 -6.82 14.67
CA PRO A 405 16.33 -5.91 13.73
C PRO A 405 17.54 -5.21 14.34
N ALA A 406 17.54 -4.88 15.64
CA ALA A 406 18.72 -4.30 16.29
C ALA A 406 19.97 -5.19 16.17
N VAL A 407 19.83 -6.51 16.36
CA VAL A 407 20.93 -7.47 16.17
C VAL A 407 21.40 -7.53 14.71
N ILE A 408 20.47 -7.54 13.76
CA ILE A 408 20.78 -7.57 12.32
C ILE A 408 21.53 -6.31 11.90
N LEU A 409 21.08 -5.14 12.36
CA LEU A 409 21.69 -3.84 12.05
C LEU A 409 23.06 -3.67 12.69
N ALA A 410 23.25 -4.16 13.93
CA ALA A 410 24.56 -4.18 14.58
C ALA A 410 25.59 -4.97 13.76
N ASN A 411 25.17 -6.10 13.18
CA ASN A 411 26.01 -6.92 12.34
C ASN A 411 26.33 -6.25 10.99
N LEU A 412 25.34 -5.63 10.34
CA LEU A 412 25.58 -4.84 9.11
C LEU A 412 26.55 -3.68 9.35
N GLU A 413 26.37 -2.94 10.45
CA GLU A 413 27.24 -1.82 10.79
C GLU A 413 28.68 -2.29 11.07
N SER A 414 28.86 -3.47 11.68
CA SER A 414 30.17 -4.10 11.86
C SER A 414 30.85 -4.41 10.52
N HIS A 415 30.13 -5.01 9.56
CA HIS A 415 30.67 -5.27 8.21
C HIS A 415 31.10 -3.97 7.51
N LEU A 416 30.33 -2.89 7.64
CA LEU A 416 30.70 -1.58 7.09
C LEU A 416 31.93 -0.99 7.79
N GLN A 417 32.06 -1.18 9.12
CA GLN A 417 33.22 -0.73 9.89
C GLN A 417 34.50 -1.49 9.54
N GLU A 418 34.39 -2.77 9.19
CA GLU A 418 35.50 -3.56 8.66
C GLU A 418 35.97 -3.05 7.29
N LEU A 419 35.04 -2.62 6.43
CA LEU A 419 35.33 -2.15 5.08
C LEU A 419 35.87 -0.71 5.01
N ASP A 420 35.31 0.18 5.81
CA ASP A 420 35.53 1.63 5.68
C ASP A 420 36.01 2.32 6.98
N GLY A 421 36.21 1.56 8.06
CA GLY A 421 36.78 2.03 9.33
C GLY A 421 35.77 2.14 10.48
N LYS A 422 36.28 2.16 11.72
CA LYS A 422 35.50 2.08 12.97
C LYS A 422 34.46 3.19 13.18
N ASP A 423 34.65 4.33 12.51
CA ASP A 423 33.74 5.47 12.61
C ASP A 423 32.52 5.35 11.69
N ALA A 424 32.48 4.36 10.79
CA ALA A 424 31.35 4.13 9.89
C ALA A 424 30.05 3.87 10.67
N ARG A 425 28.97 4.53 10.25
CA ARG A 425 27.61 4.34 10.78
C ARG A 425 26.61 4.17 9.65
N LEU A 426 25.49 3.48 9.92
CA LEU A 426 24.46 3.20 8.90
C LEU A 426 23.96 4.45 8.16
N ALA A 427 23.78 5.57 8.88
CA ALA A 427 23.37 6.85 8.29
C ALA A 427 24.35 7.41 7.24
N ASP A 428 25.60 6.93 7.19
CA ASP A 428 26.59 7.37 6.19
C ASP A 428 26.45 6.65 4.83
N TYR A 429 25.56 5.66 4.73
CA TYR A 429 25.43 4.77 3.56
C TYR A 429 24.00 4.72 3.00
N PHE A 430 23.00 4.97 3.84
CA PHE A 430 21.60 4.99 3.45
C PHE A 430 21.11 6.41 3.15
N ASP A 431 20.57 6.61 1.95
CA ASP A 431 19.93 7.86 1.53
C ASP A 431 18.64 8.12 2.32
N VAL A 432 17.95 7.03 2.68
CA VAL A 432 16.75 7.06 3.52
C VAL A 432 16.76 5.93 4.54
N ILE A 433 16.42 6.26 5.78
CA ILE A 433 16.09 5.29 6.82
C ILE A 433 14.63 5.49 7.20
N THR A 434 13.84 4.41 7.16
CA THR A 434 12.41 4.42 7.46
C THR A 434 12.06 3.41 8.53
N GLY A 435 11.07 3.72 9.36
CA GLY A 435 10.61 2.80 10.38
C GLY A 435 9.24 3.13 10.95
N ALA A 436 8.45 2.10 11.24
CA ALA A 436 7.13 2.22 11.88
C ALA A 436 7.19 1.72 13.32
N SER A 437 6.47 2.36 14.25
CA SER A 437 6.46 1.96 15.67
C SER A 437 7.87 1.86 16.25
N THR A 438 8.21 0.74 16.87
CA THR A 438 9.57 0.42 17.35
C THR A 438 10.65 0.59 16.25
N GLY A 439 10.32 0.30 14.98
CA GLY A 439 11.21 0.55 13.85
C GLY A 439 11.47 2.04 13.63
N GLY A 440 10.46 2.88 13.87
CA GLY A 440 10.59 4.34 13.85
C GLY A 440 11.46 4.88 14.98
N LEU A 441 11.40 4.25 16.17
CA LEU A 441 12.32 4.53 17.28
C LEU A 441 13.77 4.20 16.89
N ILE A 442 14.01 3.00 16.34
CA ILE A 442 15.34 2.58 15.87
C ILE A 442 15.85 3.51 14.76
N ALA A 443 15.02 3.81 13.77
CA ALA A 443 15.35 4.72 12.68
C ALA A 443 15.75 6.11 13.21
N THR A 444 15.02 6.61 14.22
CA THR A 444 15.36 7.89 14.87
C THR A 444 16.67 7.82 15.65
N MET A 445 16.94 6.72 16.38
CA MET A 445 18.22 6.53 17.09
C MET A 445 19.44 6.54 16.14
N LEU A 446 19.26 6.00 14.93
CA LEU A 446 20.30 5.92 13.90
C LEU A 446 20.48 7.23 13.11
N THR A 447 19.50 8.13 13.13
CA THR A 447 19.49 9.35 12.30
C THR A 447 19.57 10.65 13.10
N ALA A 448 19.15 10.66 14.36
CA ALA A 448 19.23 11.86 15.21
C ALA A 448 20.70 12.22 15.50
N PRO A 449 21.10 13.50 15.36
CA PRO A 449 22.47 13.91 15.61
C PRO A 449 22.78 14.01 17.11
N ASN A 450 23.98 13.58 17.51
CA ASN A 450 24.60 13.97 18.77
C ASN A 450 25.37 15.30 18.63
N GLU A 451 26.04 15.74 19.69
CA GLU A 451 26.80 17.00 19.74
C GLU A 451 27.87 17.12 18.63
N ASN A 452 28.43 15.99 18.18
CA ASN A 452 29.44 15.93 17.13
C ASN A 452 28.84 15.74 15.73
N ARG A 453 27.53 15.90 15.55
CA ARG A 453 26.79 15.58 14.31
C ARG A 453 27.05 14.15 13.81
N ARG A 454 27.16 13.19 14.74
CA ARG A 454 27.15 11.74 14.46
C ARG A 454 25.86 11.13 14.99
N PRO A 455 25.44 9.94 14.52
CA PRO A 455 24.24 9.28 15.04
C PRO A 455 24.26 9.15 16.56
N LEU A 456 23.09 9.35 17.19
CA LEU A 456 22.93 9.29 18.64
C LEU A 456 23.32 7.93 19.20
N TYR A 457 23.03 6.85 18.47
CA TYR A 457 23.40 5.48 18.81
C TYR A 457 24.18 4.83 17.66
N ALA A 458 25.17 3.99 18.00
CA ALA A 458 25.62 2.95 17.07
C ALA A 458 24.60 1.80 17.07
N ALA A 459 24.51 1.04 15.99
CA ALA A 459 23.50 -0.01 15.86
C ALA A 459 23.61 -1.08 16.97
N LYS A 460 24.83 -1.36 17.46
CA LYS A 460 25.08 -2.29 18.58
C LYS A 460 24.48 -1.81 19.92
N ASP A 461 24.42 -0.50 20.14
CA ASP A 461 24.02 0.09 21.42
C ASP A 461 22.49 0.01 21.61
N ILE A 462 21.74 -0.20 20.51
CA ILE A 462 20.29 -0.37 20.50
C ILE A 462 19.87 -1.66 21.24
N ILE A 463 20.70 -2.70 21.21
CA ILE A 463 20.45 -3.95 21.95
C ILE A 463 20.41 -3.67 23.46
N GLU A 464 21.40 -2.92 23.96
CA GLU A 464 21.47 -2.54 25.38
C GLU A 464 20.33 -1.60 25.77
N PHE A 465 19.93 -0.69 24.88
CA PHE A 465 18.75 0.15 25.06
C PHE A 465 17.51 -0.69 25.34
N TYR A 466 17.22 -1.73 24.54
CA TYR A 466 16.07 -2.60 24.76
C TYR A 466 16.17 -3.36 26.08
N HIS A 467 17.33 -3.91 26.43
CA HIS A 467 17.52 -4.60 27.73
C HIS A 467 17.25 -3.68 28.93
N HIS A 468 17.67 -2.42 28.85
CA HIS A 468 17.55 -1.48 29.96
C HIS A 468 16.16 -0.83 30.07
N HIS A 469 15.54 -0.49 28.94
CA HIS A 469 14.33 0.33 28.90
C HIS A 469 13.04 -0.45 28.68
N SER A 470 13.05 -1.58 27.95
CA SER A 470 11.82 -2.34 27.68
C SER A 470 11.08 -2.78 28.94
N PRO A 471 11.74 -3.27 30.01
CA PRO A 471 11.04 -3.66 31.24
C PRO A 471 10.36 -2.48 31.96
N LYS A 472 10.80 -1.25 31.70
CA LYS A 472 10.24 -0.02 32.28
C LYS A 472 9.14 0.57 31.39
N ILE A 473 9.24 0.39 30.08
CA ILE A 473 8.21 0.75 29.10
C ILE A 473 7.02 -0.22 29.23
N PHE A 474 7.29 -1.52 29.40
CA PHE A 474 6.30 -2.58 29.54
C PHE A 474 6.47 -3.31 30.89
N PRO A 475 6.10 -2.68 32.01
CA PRO A 475 6.23 -3.28 33.33
C PRO A 475 5.38 -4.55 33.44
N GLN A 476 6.02 -5.69 33.71
CA GLN A 476 5.33 -6.95 33.92
C GLN A 476 4.78 -6.98 35.36
N SER A 477 3.45 -7.07 35.52
CA SER A 477 2.85 -7.16 36.85
C SER A 477 3.20 -8.50 37.51
N THR A 478 3.86 -8.47 38.66
CA THR A 478 4.23 -9.66 39.46
C THR A 478 3.15 -10.09 40.45
N SER A 479 1.95 -9.48 40.41
CA SER A 479 0.92 -9.74 41.42
C SER A 479 0.05 -10.94 41.04
N TYR A 480 0.28 -12.07 41.72
CA TYR A 480 -0.52 -13.31 41.62
C TYR A 480 -1.99 -13.14 42.09
N PHE A 481 -2.35 -11.99 42.66
CA PHE A 481 -3.71 -11.64 43.08
C PHE A 481 -4.23 -10.42 42.31
N ARG A 482 -4.78 -10.65 41.12
CA ARG A 482 -5.51 -9.62 40.36
C ARG A 482 -6.99 -9.63 40.76
N SER A 483 -7.45 -8.55 41.38
CA SER A 483 -8.87 -8.34 41.74
C SER A 483 -9.75 -8.14 40.50
N ALA A 484 -11.04 -8.51 40.57
CA ALA A 484 -12.02 -8.32 39.50
C ALA A 484 -12.15 -6.85 39.03
N VAL A 485 -11.84 -5.89 39.90
CA VAL A 485 -11.81 -4.44 39.59
C VAL A 485 -10.69 -4.09 38.61
N ASN A 486 -9.51 -4.73 38.72
CA ASN A 486 -8.39 -4.50 37.80
C ASN A 486 -8.69 -5.11 36.41
N LEU A 487 -9.43 -6.21 36.36
CA LEU A 487 -9.87 -6.83 35.10
C LEU A 487 -10.88 -5.95 34.33
N MET A 488 -11.73 -5.21 35.07
CA MET A 488 -12.69 -4.26 34.50
C MET A 488 -12.01 -2.96 34.04
N MET A 489 -10.96 -2.51 34.72
CA MET A 489 -10.14 -1.36 34.30
C MET A 489 -9.28 -1.66 33.06
N ASP A 490 -8.73 -2.88 32.95
CA ASP A 490 -8.01 -3.36 31.75
C ASP A 490 -8.91 -3.37 30.49
N LEU A 491 -10.23 -3.34 30.65
CA LEU A 491 -11.22 -3.28 29.55
C LEU A 491 -11.52 -1.82 29.11
N LEU A 492 -11.21 -0.84 29.95
CA LEU A 492 -11.59 0.58 29.77
C LEU A 492 -10.40 1.51 29.56
N SER A 493 -9.16 1.00 29.57
CA SER A 493 -7.94 1.80 29.48
C SER A 493 -6.83 1.03 28.78
N PRO A 494 -5.87 1.71 28.11
CA PRO A 494 -4.73 1.06 27.47
C PRO A 494 -3.90 0.31 28.51
N LYS A 495 -3.29 -0.81 28.09
CA LYS A 495 -2.52 -1.72 28.98
C LYS A 495 -1.37 -1.01 29.71
N TYR A 496 -0.80 0.03 29.09
CA TYR A 496 0.29 0.83 29.63
C TYR A 496 -0.02 2.33 29.50
N ASP A 497 0.47 3.13 30.46
CA ASP A 497 0.20 4.58 30.52
C ASP A 497 1.08 5.42 29.58
N GLY A 498 2.18 4.85 29.06
CA GLY A 498 3.15 5.53 28.19
C GLY A 498 4.04 6.57 28.88
N VAL A 499 3.87 6.84 30.18
CA VAL A 499 4.52 7.95 30.89
C VAL A 499 6.04 7.82 30.85
N TYR A 500 6.55 6.60 31.10
CA TYR A 500 7.98 6.34 31.06
C TYR A 500 8.57 6.54 29.66
N LEU A 501 7.88 6.04 28.62
CA LEU A 501 8.31 6.18 27.22
C LEU A 501 8.37 7.64 26.81
N HIS A 502 7.35 8.44 27.15
CA HIS A 502 7.31 9.87 26.82
C HIS A 502 8.46 10.63 27.48
N LYS A 503 8.71 10.36 28.76
CA LYS A 503 9.81 10.98 29.51
C LYS A 503 11.16 10.63 28.88
N LEU A 504 11.39 9.34 28.62
CA LEU A 504 12.63 8.85 28.03
C LEU A 504 12.91 9.49 26.66
N LEU A 505 11.92 9.54 25.77
CA LEU A 505 12.10 10.10 24.42
C LEU A 505 12.37 11.60 24.46
N LYS A 506 11.71 12.34 25.36
CA LYS A 506 11.98 13.77 25.57
C LYS A 506 13.38 14.03 26.13
N GLU A 507 13.86 13.18 27.04
CA GLU A 507 15.22 13.29 27.60
C GLU A 507 16.30 12.99 26.55
N LEU A 508 16.14 11.93 25.75
CA LEU A 508 17.13 11.53 24.74
C LEU A 508 17.17 12.45 23.52
N LEU A 509 16.00 12.81 23.00
CA LEU A 509 15.90 13.59 21.76
C LEU A 509 15.94 15.09 22.05
N GLY A 510 15.55 15.53 23.25
CA GLY A 510 15.55 16.95 23.63
C GLY A 510 14.62 17.75 22.72
N GLN A 511 15.12 18.85 22.19
CA GLN A 511 14.39 19.73 21.27
C GLN A 511 14.70 19.46 19.78
N LYS A 512 15.33 18.32 19.46
CA LYS A 512 15.68 17.98 18.07
C LYS A 512 14.41 17.78 17.24
N ARG A 513 14.40 18.36 16.04
CA ARG A 513 13.31 18.29 15.08
C ARG A 513 13.61 17.35 13.92
N LEU A 514 12.59 17.03 13.15
CA LEU A 514 12.69 16.14 12.00
C LEU A 514 13.71 16.61 10.96
N ASN A 515 13.85 17.93 10.77
CA ASN A 515 14.84 18.49 9.84
C ASN A 515 16.29 18.45 10.37
N ASP A 516 16.52 18.12 11.65
CA ASP A 516 17.86 18.00 12.23
C ASP A 516 18.53 16.65 11.91
N THR A 517 17.82 15.70 11.32
CA THR A 517 18.32 14.34 11.07
C THR A 517 19.52 14.31 10.12
N LEU A 518 20.44 13.38 10.36
CA LEU A 518 21.71 13.24 9.63
C LEU A 518 21.56 12.71 8.20
N THR A 519 20.53 11.91 7.98
CA THR A 519 20.06 11.47 6.67
C THR A 519 18.53 11.59 6.65
N ASN A 520 17.90 11.30 5.52
CA ASN A 520 16.46 11.45 5.40
C ASN A 520 15.76 10.35 6.23
N LEU A 521 14.92 10.79 7.16
CA LEU A 521 14.12 9.94 8.02
C LEU A 521 12.68 9.94 7.50
N VAL A 522 12.04 8.77 7.45
CA VAL A 522 10.62 8.61 7.12
C VAL A 522 9.95 7.78 8.21
N VAL A 523 8.90 8.30 8.84
CA VAL A 523 8.18 7.65 9.93
C VAL A 523 6.67 7.79 9.70
N PRO A 524 5.94 6.72 9.40
CA PRO A 524 4.48 6.76 9.34
C PRO A 524 3.87 6.86 10.73
N ALA A 525 2.72 7.52 10.82
CA ALA A 525 1.78 7.54 11.94
C ALA A 525 0.35 7.56 11.38
N PHE A 526 -0.67 7.34 12.22
CA PHE A 526 -2.07 7.45 11.79
C PHE A 526 -2.79 8.52 12.63
N ASP A 527 -3.42 9.51 11.98
CA ASP A 527 -4.16 10.55 12.69
C ASP A 527 -5.63 10.17 12.84
N ILE A 528 -6.05 9.90 14.08
CA ILE A 528 -7.41 9.44 14.38
C ILE A 528 -8.47 10.53 14.26
N LYS A 529 -8.09 11.82 14.28
CA LYS A 529 -9.03 12.93 14.11
C LYS A 529 -9.36 13.14 12.63
N LYS A 530 -8.40 12.87 11.76
CA LYS A 530 -8.55 12.99 10.31
C LYS A 530 -8.88 11.67 9.61
N LEU A 531 -8.66 10.53 10.28
CA LEU A 531 -8.78 9.18 9.74
C LEU A 531 -7.86 8.95 8.52
N GLU A 532 -6.67 9.55 8.54
CA GLU A 532 -5.69 9.45 7.44
C GLU A 532 -4.29 9.12 7.99
N PRO A 533 -3.43 8.46 7.20
CA PRO A 533 -2.01 8.35 7.54
C PRO A 533 -1.35 9.73 7.55
N ILE A 534 -0.42 9.95 8.47
CA ILE A 534 0.51 11.07 8.44
C ILE A 534 1.92 10.52 8.29
N ILE A 535 2.62 10.92 7.23
CA ILE A 535 4.00 10.54 6.99
C ILE A 535 4.91 11.68 7.43
N PHE A 536 5.64 11.47 8.51
CA PHE A 536 6.69 12.39 8.93
C PHE A 536 7.96 12.06 8.14
N SER A 537 8.30 12.90 7.17
CA SER A 537 9.56 12.79 6.44
C SER A 537 10.42 14.05 6.55
N THR A 538 11.74 13.89 6.60
CA THR A 538 12.69 15.01 6.52
C THR A 538 12.44 15.85 5.26
N TYR A 539 12.03 15.21 4.18
CA TYR A 539 11.63 15.86 2.93
C TYR A 539 10.43 16.80 3.09
N SER A 540 9.37 16.31 3.72
CA SER A 540 8.18 17.10 4.01
C SER A 540 8.47 18.22 5.01
N ALA A 541 9.33 17.97 6.02
CA ALA A 541 9.74 19.01 6.97
C ALA A 541 10.52 20.18 6.32
N ARG A 542 11.29 19.92 5.27
CA ARG A 542 12.01 20.97 4.51
C ARG A 542 11.06 21.88 3.71
N SER A 543 9.88 21.37 3.36
CA SER A 543 8.91 22.08 2.51
C SER A 543 7.68 22.60 3.27
N ASP A 544 7.34 22.03 4.42
CA ASP A 544 6.26 22.47 5.31
C ASP A 544 6.74 22.45 6.77
N LYS A 545 7.00 23.64 7.34
CA LYS A 545 7.39 23.77 8.76
C LYS A 545 6.39 23.16 9.74
N GLY A 546 5.11 23.05 9.36
CA GLY A 546 4.08 22.39 10.17
C GLY A 546 4.36 20.90 10.38
N LEU A 547 5.09 20.25 9.46
CA LEU A 547 5.49 18.84 9.54
C LEU A 547 6.88 18.65 10.18
N ASP A 548 7.64 19.73 10.41
CA ASP A 548 8.91 19.71 11.13
C ASP A 548 8.69 19.61 12.66
N ALA A 549 8.08 18.51 13.10
CA ALA A 549 7.77 18.25 14.50
C ALA A 549 9.02 17.79 15.29
N HIS A 550 8.95 17.81 16.63
CA HIS A 550 10.02 17.23 17.45
C HIS A 550 10.10 15.73 17.22
N LEU A 551 11.32 15.20 17.14
CA LEU A 551 11.54 13.76 16.99
C LEU A 551 10.89 12.97 18.13
N SER A 552 10.85 13.51 19.36
CA SER A 552 10.16 12.88 20.48
C SER A 552 8.67 12.69 20.23
N ASP A 553 8.02 13.70 19.65
CA ASP A 553 6.57 13.70 19.42
C ASP A 553 6.21 12.69 18.31
N ILE A 554 7.03 12.63 17.26
CA ILE A 554 6.93 11.66 16.17
C ILE A 554 7.13 10.23 16.70
N CYS A 555 8.18 10.00 17.49
CA CYS A 555 8.49 8.70 18.10
C CYS A 555 7.38 8.19 19.01
N ILE A 556 6.76 9.07 19.80
CA ILE A 556 5.63 8.71 20.65
C ILE A 556 4.42 8.34 19.79
N GLY A 557 4.07 9.20 18.81
CA GLY A 557 2.92 8.98 17.93
C GLY A 557 3.00 7.68 17.13
N THR A 558 4.15 7.42 16.48
CA THR A 558 4.33 6.20 15.67
C THR A 558 4.28 4.91 16.49
N SER A 559 4.54 4.96 17.80
CA SER A 559 4.58 3.78 18.69
C SER A 559 3.31 3.61 19.54
N ALA A 560 2.32 4.48 19.40
CA ALA A 560 1.10 4.51 20.23
C ALA A 560 0.08 3.45 19.79
N ALA A 561 0.42 2.17 19.97
CA ALA A 561 -0.40 1.05 19.49
C ALA A 561 -1.76 1.01 20.21
N PRO A 562 -2.90 0.97 19.49
CA PRO A 562 -4.22 0.85 20.10
C PRO A 562 -4.27 -0.34 21.06
N THR A 563 -4.98 -0.18 22.18
CA THR A 563 -5.06 -1.13 23.30
C THR A 563 -3.80 -1.28 24.16
N TYR A 564 -2.61 -0.94 23.65
CA TYR A 564 -1.34 -1.02 24.41
C TYR A 564 -0.93 0.31 25.02
N LEU A 565 -0.93 1.38 24.24
CA LEU A 565 -0.49 2.72 24.64
C LEU A 565 -1.58 3.76 24.28
N PRO A 566 -1.68 4.87 25.03
CA PRO A 566 -2.64 5.93 24.74
C PRO A 566 -2.29 6.64 23.44
N ALA A 567 -3.32 7.10 22.70
CA ALA A 567 -3.15 8.00 21.58
C ALA A 567 -2.42 9.28 22.01
N TYR A 568 -1.63 9.86 21.10
CA TYR A 568 -0.76 10.98 21.39
C TYR A 568 -1.21 12.26 20.71
N TYR A 569 -1.31 13.34 21.47
CA TYR A 569 -1.70 14.66 20.99
C TYR A 569 -0.56 15.67 21.17
N PHE A 570 -0.29 16.43 20.11
CA PHE A 570 0.57 17.61 20.17
C PHE A 570 0.19 18.63 19.09
N THR A 571 0.81 19.80 19.17
CA THR A 571 0.66 20.86 18.16
C THR A 571 2.02 21.30 17.66
N ASN A 572 2.13 21.58 16.37
CA ASN A 572 3.31 22.22 15.76
C ASN A 572 2.87 23.42 14.91
N ASN A 573 3.69 24.45 14.83
CA ASN A 573 3.32 25.67 14.11
C ASN A 573 3.73 25.59 12.64
N ASP A 574 2.86 26.07 11.75
CA ASP A 574 3.17 26.21 10.33
C ASP A 574 4.03 27.46 10.04
N GLU A 575 4.32 27.70 8.76
CA GLU A 575 5.13 28.83 8.31
C GLU A 575 4.57 30.21 8.71
N ASN A 576 3.25 30.31 8.92
CA ASN A 576 2.56 31.52 9.33
C ASN A 576 2.37 31.61 10.85
N GLY A 577 2.95 30.67 11.61
CA GLY A 577 2.82 30.59 13.06
C GLY A 577 1.46 30.06 13.53
N LYS A 578 0.63 29.50 12.63
CA LYS A 578 -0.66 28.92 13.00
C LYS A 578 -0.44 27.51 13.55
N PRO A 579 -1.05 27.16 14.70
CA PRO A 579 -0.92 25.83 15.27
C PRO A 579 -1.65 24.79 14.39
N ARG A 580 -0.94 23.73 14.04
CA ARG A 580 -1.45 22.50 13.44
C ARG A 580 -1.50 21.42 14.52
N GLU A 581 -2.68 20.82 14.68
CA GLU A 581 -2.92 19.75 15.65
C GLU A 581 -2.62 18.38 15.03
N PHE A 582 -2.08 17.47 15.84
CA PHE A 582 -1.82 16.07 15.49
C PHE A 582 -2.42 15.16 16.56
N ASN A 583 -3.18 14.14 16.14
CA ASN A 583 -3.86 13.19 17.03
C ASN A 583 -3.47 11.77 16.62
N LEU A 584 -2.29 11.34 17.04
CA LEU A 584 -1.62 10.18 16.44
C LEU A 584 -1.84 8.89 17.22
N VAL A 585 -1.94 7.80 16.48
CA VAL A 585 -1.78 6.41 16.94
C VAL A 585 -0.73 5.71 16.06
N ASP A 586 -0.37 4.49 16.43
CA ASP A 586 0.75 3.74 15.86
C ASP A 586 0.74 3.68 14.33
N GLY A 587 1.91 3.95 13.75
CA GLY A 587 2.12 3.96 12.31
C GLY A 587 2.00 2.58 11.67
N GLY A 588 2.08 1.51 12.45
CA GLY A 588 1.84 0.13 12.04
C GLY A 588 0.40 -0.15 11.60
N LEU A 589 -0.57 0.69 11.99
CA LEU A 589 -1.92 0.65 11.41
C LEU A 589 -1.93 1.11 9.95
N ALA A 590 -1.07 2.08 9.62
CA ALA A 590 -0.95 2.64 8.27
C ALA A 590 0.00 1.79 7.40
N ALA A 591 1.21 1.52 7.91
CA ALA A 591 2.24 0.76 7.21
C ALA A 591 3.23 0.15 8.22
N ASN A 592 2.97 -1.08 8.69
CA ASN A 592 3.88 -1.77 9.62
C ASN A 592 5.26 -2.05 9.01
N ASN A 593 5.30 -2.35 7.72
CA ASN A 593 6.52 -2.34 6.92
C ASN A 593 6.53 -1.06 6.07
N PRO A 594 7.36 -0.06 6.39
CA PRO A 594 7.32 1.22 5.69
C PRO A 594 8.23 1.29 4.45
N THR A 595 8.63 0.15 3.87
CA THR A 595 9.54 0.10 2.71
C THR A 595 8.97 0.88 1.51
N LEU A 596 7.70 0.64 1.17
CA LEU A 596 7.04 1.35 0.07
C LEU A 596 6.77 2.82 0.39
N VAL A 597 6.56 3.16 1.66
CA VAL A 597 6.42 4.56 2.11
C VAL A 597 7.72 5.33 1.81
N ALA A 598 8.88 4.74 2.12
CA ALA A 598 10.17 5.38 1.82
C ALA A 598 10.43 5.52 0.31
N ILE A 599 10.13 4.48 -0.48
CA ILE A 599 10.25 4.55 -1.94
C ILE A 599 9.35 5.65 -2.50
N SER A 600 8.14 5.77 -1.96
CA SER A 600 7.17 6.78 -2.33
C SER A 600 7.65 8.21 -2.01
N GLU A 601 8.21 8.44 -0.82
CA GLU A 601 8.78 9.74 -0.43
C GLU A 601 9.99 10.14 -1.29
N ILE A 602 10.88 9.19 -1.60
CA ILE A 602 12.03 9.45 -2.48
C ILE A 602 11.55 9.80 -3.90
N THR A 603 10.58 9.04 -4.40
CA THR A 603 10.02 9.26 -5.73
C THR A 603 9.38 10.65 -5.81
N GLN A 604 8.67 11.09 -4.76
CA GLN A 604 8.15 12.47 -4.66
C GLN A 604 9.24 13.54 -4.82
N GLU A 605 10.35 13.38 -4.13
CA GLU A 605 11.42 14.37 -4.12
C GLU A 605 12.16 14.43 -5.46
N ILE A 606 12.33 13.28 -6.11
CA ILE A 606 12.81 13.20 -7.49
C ILE A 606 11.93 14.05 -8.41
N MET A 607 10.61 13.96 -8.30
CA MET A 607 9.68 14.72 -9.16
C MET A 607 9.78 16.22 -8.96
N LYS A 608 9.96 16.64 -7.70
CA LYS A 608 10.13 18.04 -7.31
C LYS A 608 11.47 18.61 -7.80
N ASN A 609 12.24 17.82 -8.54
CA ASN A 609 13.60 18.13 -8.97
C ASN A 609 14.47 18.50 -7.76
N ASN A 610 14.45 17.67 -6.72
CA ASN A 610 15.34 17.85 -5.60
C ASN A 610 16.81 17.69 -6.07
N PRO A 611 17.71 18.67 -5.80
CA PRO A 611 19.12 18.62 -6.22
C PRO A 611 19.87 17.35 -5.85
N ASP A 612 19.48 16.72 -4.74
CA ASP A 612 20.07 15.48 -4.24
C ASP A 612 19.78 14.28 -5.17
N PHE A 613 18.73 14.38 -6.00
CA PHE A 613 18.30 13.35 -6.95
C PHE A 613 18.28 13.80 -8.43
N ASN A 614 18.54 15.08 -8.72
CA ASN A 614 18.34 15.77 -10.00
C ASN A 614 19.17 15.31 -11.21
N LYS A 615 20.15 14.42 -11.03
CA LYS A 615 21.04 13.99 -12.12
C LYS A 615 20.77 12.58 -12.60
N ILE A 616 19.75 11.93 -12.03
CA ILE A 616 19.29 10.61 -12.42
C ILE A 616 18.05 10.81 -13.29
N ASN A 617 18.07 10.31 -14.52
CA ASN A 617 16.88 10.29 -15.36
C ASN A 617 15.82 9.41 -14.68
N VAL A 618 14.56 9.87 -14.63
CA VAL A 618 13.44 9.18 -13.94
C VAL A 618 13.24 7.73 -14.44
N ARG A 619 13.85 7.41 -15.58
CA ARG A 619 13.78 6.15 -16.33
C ARG A 619 14.86 5.11 -15.97
N ASP A 620 15.87 5.47 -15.17
CA ASP A 620 17.09 4.66 -14.91
C ASP A 620 17.26 4.21 -13.43
N PHE A 621 16.23 4.31 -12.59
CA PHE A 621 16.37 3.99 -11.16
C PHE A 621 16.69 2.52 -10.91
N ARG A 622 17.68 2.28 -10.05
CA ARG A 622 17.79 1.03 -9.32
C ARG A 622 17.79 1.39 -7.84
N PHE A 623 16.94 0.78 -7.04
CA PHE A 623 16.97 0.95 -5.59
C PHE A 623 17.82 -0.18 -5.00
N LEU A 624 18.56 0.10 -3.93
CA LEU A 624 19.25 -0.88 -3.10
C LEU A 624 18.63 -0.83 -1.70
N VAL A 625 17.81 -1.82 -1.38
CA VAL A 625 16.92 -1.79 -0.22
C VAL A 625 17.20 -2.95 0.71
N LEU A 626 17.46 -2.62 1.97
CA LEU A 626 17.45 -3.55 3.08
C LEU A 626 16.17 -3.32 3.88
N SER A 627 15.36 -4.36 4.00
CA SER A 627 14.14 -4.34 4.81
C SER A 627 14.28 -5.38 5.92
N VAL A 628 14.05 -5.01 7.18
CA VAL A 628 14.28 -5.89 8.33
C VAL A 628 13.02 -5.98 9.17
N GLY A 629 12.48 -7.20 9.26
CA GLY A 629 11.29 -7.54 10.02
C GLY A 629 11.55 -7.78 11.50
N THR A 630 10.48 -7.72 12.30
CA THR A 630 10.52 -8.06 13.74
C THR A 630 10.09 -9.49 14.04
N GLY A 631 9.83 -10.31 13.03
CA GLY A 631 9.31 -11.66 13.15
C GLY A 631 7.80 -11.74 13.38
N ASN A 632 7.21 -12.85 12.93
CA ASN A 632 5.82 -13.22 13.11
C ASN A 632 5.68 -14.73 13.41
N ASN A 633 4.44 -15.21 13.60
CA ASN A 633 4.15 -16.63 13.83
C ASN A 633 3.05 -17.14 12.88
N LYS A 634 3.43 -17.41 11.64
CA LYS A 634 2.52 -18.02 10.63
C LYS A 634 2.31 -19.53 10.82
N THR A 635 3.14 -20.18 11.64
CA THR A 635 3.12 -21.65 11.81
C THR A 635 2.02 -22.18 12.74
N GLU A 636 1.46 -21.34 13.59
CA GLU A 636 0.50 -21.77 14.63
C GLU A 636 -0.93 -22.02 14.08
N LYS A 637 -1.24 -21.57 12.85
CA LYS A 637 -2.59 -21.68 12.24
C LYS A 637 -3.69 -21.30 13.23
N LYS A 638 -3.53 -20.13 13.87
CA LYS A 638 -4.32 -19.69 15.04
C LYS A 638 -5.83 -19.75 14.85
N TYR A 639 -6.31 -19.51 13.63
CA TYR A 639 -7.72 -19.44 13.30
C TYR A 639 -8.03 -20.33 12.09
N ASN A 640 -9.20 -20.96 12.07
CA ASN A 640 -9.69 -21.72 10.91
C ASN A 640 -11.11 -21.29 10.53
N ALA A 641 -11.45 -21.40 9.24
CA ALA A 641 -12.74 -20.95 8.73
C ALA A 641 -13.93 -21.66 9.38
N LYS A 642 -13.78 -22.91 9.83
CA LYS A 642 -14.85 -23.63 10.55
C LYS A 642 -15.13 -23.01 11.92
N SER A 643 -14.09 -22.64 12.67
CA SER A 643 -14.25 -21.94 13.95
C SER A 643 -14.74 -20.51 13.74
N VAL A 644 -14.30 -19.83 12.68
CA VAL A 644 -14.63 -18.43 12.39
C VAL A 644 -16.01 -18.27 11.74
N ALA A 645 -16.53 -19.26 11.02
CA ALA A 645 -17.87 -19.20 10.41
C ALA A 645 -19.01 -19.12 11.43
N GLU A 646 -18.76 -19.59 12.67
CA GLU A 646 -19.67 -19.47 13.81
C GLU A 646 -19.45 -18.16 14.58
N TRP A 647 -18.46 -17.35 14.21
CA TRP A 647 -18.15 -16.12 14.94
C TRP A 647 -19.22 -15.06 14.67
N GLY A 648 -19.92 -14.72 15.74
CA GLY A 648 -20.56 -13.42 15.85
C GLY A 648 -19.51 -12.32 15.96
N PRO A 649 -19.91 -11.06 15.82
CA PRO A 649 -18.96 -9.96 15.73
C PRO A 649 -18.09 -9.75 17.00
N LEU A 650 -18.55 -10.21 18.17
CA LEU A 650 -17.77 -10.17 19.43
C LEU A 650 -16.52 -11.04 19.36
N SER A 651 -16.61 -12.20 18.71
CA SER A 651 -15.49 -13.13 18.56
C SER A 651 -14.43 -12.60 17.59
N TRP A 652 -14.80 -11.72 16.66
CA TRP A 652 -13.83 -11.03 15.79
C TRP A 652 -12.99 -9.98 16.54
N ILE A 653 -13.56 -9.35 17.57
CA ILE A 653 -12.86 -8.32 18.37
C ILE A 653 -12.09 -8.93 19.54
N TYR A 654 -12.60 -9.99 20.16
CA TYR A 654 -11.94 -10.64 21.28
C TYR A 654 -12.21 -12.14 21.29
N PHE A 655 -11.16 -12.94 21.12
CA PHE A 655 -11.24 -14.40 21.17
C PHE A 655 -9.99 -14.95 21.86
N ASN A 656 -10.17 -15.78 22.88
CA ASN A 656 -9.07 -16.41 23.63
C ASN A 656 -7.97 -15.45 24.14
N GLY A 657 -8.32 -14.21 24.51
CA GLY A 657 -7.36 -13.25 25.07
C GLY A 657 -6.56 -12.45 24.03
N THR A 658 -6.85 -12.61 22.73
CA THR A 658 -6.30 -11.78 21.64
C THR A 658 -7.38 -10.91 21.01
N ALA A 659 -6.98 -9.97 20.15
CA ALA A 659 -7.88 -9.17 19.33
C ALA A 659 -7.74 -9.58 17.84
N PRO A 660 -8.45 -10.64 17.39
CA PRO A 660 -8.21 -11.26 16.07
C PRO A 660 -8.27 -10.27 14.91
N ILE A 661 -9.22 -9.34 14.91
CA ILE A 661 -9.36 -8.34 13.85
C ILE A 661 -8.10 -7.48 13.69
N VAL A 662 -7.47 -7.06 14.79
CA VAL A 662 -6.22 -6.29 14.75
C VAL A 662 -5.08 -7.16 14.23
N ASP A 663 -4.99 -8.42 14.67
CA ASP A 663 -4.00 -9.38 14.17
C ASP A 663 -4.14 -9.57 12.65
N PHE A 664 -5.37 -9.76 12.15
CA PHE A 664 -5.63 -9.94 10.71
C PHE A 664 -5.22 -8.72 9.90
N PHE A 665 -5.58 -7.51 10.34
CA PHE A 665 -5.26 -6.28 9.60
C PHE A 665 -3.77 -5.93 9.63
N MET A 666 -3.09 -6.08 10.78
CA MET A 666 -1.64 -5.82 10.88
C MET A 666 -0.82 -6.83 10.08
N GLU A 667 -1.16 -8.12 10.14
CA GLU A 667 -0.45 -9.16 9.38
C GLU A 667 -0.72 -9.03 7.88
N ALA A 668 -1.97 -8.74 7.47
CA ALA A 668 -2.32 -8.52 6.06
C ALA A 668 -1.58 -7.30 5.47
N SER A 669 -1.53 -6.18 6.20
CA SER A 669 -0.79 -4.98 5.77
C SER A 669 0.71 -5.26 5.61
N GLY A 670 1.34 -5.92 6.59
CA GLY A 670 2.74 -6.33 6.51
C GLY A 670 3.01 -7.28 5.34
N ASP A 671 2.12 -8.25 5.12
CA ASP A 671 2.25 -9.22 4.04
C ASP A 671 2.08 -8.61 2.65
N MET A 672 1.13 -7.68 2.48
CA MET A 672 0.90 -6.98 1.23
C MET A 672 2.06 -6.05 0.88
N VAL A 673 2.66 -5.35 1.84
CA VAL A 673 3.84 -4.52 1.56
C VAL A 673 5.06 -5.38 1.20
N ASP A 674 5.33 -6.49 1.90
CA ASP A 674 6.44 -7.39 1.51
C ASP A 674 6.18 -8.01 0.13
N TYR A 675 4.92 -8.31 -0.20
CA TYR A 675 4.52 -8.78 -1.51
C TYR A 675 4.71 -7.74 -2.61
N HIS A 676 4.16 -6.53 -2.46
CA HIS A 676 4.31 -5.43 -3.41
C HIS A 676 5.77 -5.02 -3.59
N THR A 677 6.55 -4.97 -2.49
CA THR A 677 7.98 -4.66 -2.55
C THR A 677 8.73 -5.78 -3.27
N ALA A 678 8.51 -7.05 -2.93
CA ALA A 678 9.14 -8.17 -3.62
C ALA A 678 8.82 -8.16 -5.11
N VAL A 679 7.58 -7.83 -5.49
CA VAL A 679 7.16 -7.69 -6.90
C VAL A 679 7.88 -6.53 -7.57
N VAL A 680 7.88 -5.34 -6.99
CA VAL A 680 8.54 -4.13 -7.52
C VAL A 680 10.06 -4.32 -7.67
N PHE A 681 10.74 -4.99 -6.74
CA PHE A 681 12.18 -5.21 -6.86
C PHE A 681 12.56 -6.37 -7.75
N GLN A 682 11.72 -7.40 -7.78
CA GLN A 682 11.83 -8.39 -8.84
C GLN A 682 11.59 -7.73 -10.20
N ALA A 683 10.80 -6.61 -10.28
CA ALA A 683 10.34 -5.78 -11.44
C ALA A 683 11.41 -5.13 -12.30
N PHE A 684 12.51 -4.77 -11.67
CA PHE A 684 13.60 -4.13 -12.37
C PHE A 684 14.62 -5.20 -12.76
N ALA A 685 14.51 -5.69 -14.00
CA ALA A 685 15.41 -6.71 -14.56
C ALA A 685 16.88 -6.32 -14.35
N GLY A 686 17.55 -6.97 -13.39
CA GLY A 686 18.91 -6.67 -12.95
C GLY A 686 19.06 -6.29 -11.47
N SER A 687 17.98 -6.28 -10.67
CA SER A 687 17.97 -5.81 -9.28
C SER A 687 17.53 -6.83 -8.23
N ARG A 688 17.49 -8.14 -8.55
CA ARG A 688 17.12 -9.19 -7.58
C ARG A 688 18.07 -9.20 -6.37
N ASP A 689 19.33 -8.87 -6.58
CA ASP A 689 20.36 -8.75 -5.53
C ASP A 689 20.32 -7.40 -4.81
N HIS A 690 19.45 -6.47 -5.23
CA HIS A 690 19.32 -5.14 -4.65
C HIS A 690 18.17 -5.03 -3.64
N PHE A 691 17.41 -6.10 -3.39
CA PHE A 691 16.43 -6.15 -2.31
C PHE A 691 16.74 -7.31 -1.37
N LEU A 692 17.08 -6.98 -0.13
CA LEU A 692 17.31 -7.96 0.92
C LEU A 692 16.25 -7.76 2.01
N ARG A 693 15.40 -8.77 2.20
CA ARG A 693 14.44 -8.79 3.32
C ARG A 693 14.79 -9.91 4.28
N ILE A 694 15.11 -9.53 5.52
CA ILE A 694 15.43 -10.44 6.62
C ILE A 694 14.23 -10.47 7.57
N GLU A 695 13.63 -11.65 7.73
CA GLU A 695 12.39 -11.86 8.49
C GLU A 695 12.36 -13.28 9.09
N ASP A 696 11.73 -13.45 10.25
CA ASP A 696 11.50 -14.77 10.84
C ASP A 696 10.01 -15.08 11.02
N GLU A 697 9.52 -16.14 10.39
CA GLU A 697 8.09 -16.52 10.47
C GLU A 697 7.80 -17.60 11.53
N THR A 698 8.75 -17.87 12.43
CA THR A 698 8.72 -19.02 13.36
C THR A 698 8.88 -18.62 14.83
N LEU A 699 8.44 -17.42 15.20
CA LEU A 699 8.39 -17.02 16.61
C LEU A 699 7.41 -17.91 17.38
N LYS A 700 7.76 -18.28 18.62
CA LYS A 700 6.96 -19.17 19.49
C LYS A 700 6.94 -18.65 20.92
N GLY A 701 5.86 -18.91 21.64
CA GLY A 701 5.72 -18.52 23.05
C GLY A 701 5.85 -17.01 23.25
N ASP A 702 6.50 -16.60 24.33
CA ASP A 702 6.67 -15.20 24.73
C ASP A 702 7.35 -14.33 23.65
N MET A 703 8.18 -14.92 22.77
CA MET A 703 8.84 -14.18 21.69
C MET A 703 7.86 -13.65 20.64
N ASN A 704 6.66 -14.23 20.52
CA ASN A 704 5.63 -13.73 19.61
C ASN A 704 4.94 -12.47 20.16
N SER A 705 5.02 -12.21 21.47
CA SER A 705 4.45 -11.00 22.07
C SER A 705 5.27 -9.77 21.72
N VAL A 706 4.58 -8.64 21.55
CA VAL A 706 5.16 -7.32 21.31
C VAL A 706 5.50 -6.56 22.61
N ASP A 707 5.14 -7.09 23.78
CA ASP A 707 5.18 -6.36 25.06
C ASP A 707 5.66 -7.17 26.29
N ILE A 708 5.93 -8.48 26.18
CA ILE A 708 6.47 -9.30 27.30
C ILE A 708 7.97 -9.04 27.50
N ALA A 709 8.31 -7.97 28.21
CA ALA A 709 9.68 -7.49 28.40
C ALA A 709 10.44 -8.17 29.56
N THR A 710 10.36 -9.50 29.70
CA THR A 710 11.14 -10.21 30.73
C THR A 710 12.61 -10.34 30.32
N PRO A 711 13.57 -10.36 31.26
CA PRO A 711 15.00 -10.55 30.92
C PRO A 711 15.25 -11.81 30.10
N LYS A 712 14.50 -12.88 30.38
CA LYS A 712 14.54 -14.13 29.61
C LYS A 712 14.07 -13.90 28.17
N ASN A 713 12.88 -13.31 27.97
CA ASN A 713 12.34 -13.12 26.63
C ASN A 713 13.19 -12.16 25.77
N LEU A 714 13.69 -11.07 26.37
CA LEU A 714 14.61 -10.16 25.68
C LEU A 714 15.90 -10.87 25.24
N LYS A 715 16.43 -11.78 26.07
CA LYS A 715 17.59 -12.59 25.71
C LYS A 715 17.27 -13.61 24.62
N ASP A 716 16.08 -14.22 24.68
CA ASP A 716 15.61 -15.16 23.67
C ASP A 716 15.43 -14.47 22.31
N LEU A 717 14.88 -13.25 22.27
CA LEU A 717 14.78 -12.42 21.07
C LEU A 717 16.16 -12.02 20.51
N GLU A 718 17.12 -11.66 21.37
CA GLU A 718 18.50 -11.38 20.96
C GLU A 718 19.16 -12.63 20.35
N ASN A 719 19.02 -13.79 21.00
CA ASN A 719 19.51 -15.07 20.50
C ASN A 719 18.83 -15.46 19.18
N LYS A 720 17.53 -15.16 19.03
CA LYS A 720 16.77 -15.37 17.80
C LYS A 720 17.31 -14.52 16.65
N GLY A 721 17.62 -13.24 16.88
CA GLY A 721 18.28 -12.38 15.90
C GLY A 721 19.65 -12.93 15.47
N LYS A 722 20.46 -13.41 16.42
CA LYS A 722 21.75 -14.07 16.14
C LYS A 722 21.60 -15.35 15.32
N ALA A 723 20.60 -16.16 15.66
CA ALA A 723 20.28 -17.37 14.91
C ALA A 723 19.77 -17.05 13.49
N LEU A 724 19.03 -15.96 13.32
CA LEU A 724 18.50 -15.52 12.03
C LEU A 724 19.62 -15.14 11.05
N LEU A 725 20.73 -14.57 11.52
CA LEU A 725 21.92 -14.31 10.71
C LEU A 725 22.49 -15.59 10.07
N GLN A 726 22.42 -16.72 10.77
CA GLN A 726 22.94 -18.01 10.32
C GLN A 726 21.93 -18.80 9.47
N LYS A 727 20.67 -18.34 9.38
CA LYS A 727 19.68 -18.99 8.52
C LYS A 727 19.96 -18.69 7.04
N PRO A 728 19.57 -19.62 6.14
CA PRO A 728 19.61 -19.36 4.72
C PRO A 728 18.81 -18.11 4.36
N VAL A 729 19.31 -17.35 3.39
CA VAL A 729 18.54 -16.25 2.79
C VAL A 729 17.25 -16.83 2.24
N SER A 730 16.15 -16.15 2.52
CA SER A 730 14.84 -16.56 2.03
C SER A 730 14.20 -15.44 1.23
N CYS A 731 13.51 -15.82 0.16
CA CYS A 731 12.62 -14.92 -0.56
C CYS A 731 11.18 -15.36 -0.34
N LYS A 732 10.25 -14.41 -0.33
CA LYS A 732 8.83 -14.72 -0.33
C LYS A 732 8.49 -15.40 -1.66
N SER A 733 7.98 -16.63 -1.57
CA SER A 733 7.43 -17.33 -2.73
C SER A 733 6.15 -16.61 -3.12
N LEU A 734 6.13 -16.03 -4.32
CA LEU A 734 4.93 -15.35 -4.84
C LEU A 734 3.76 -16.31 -5.07
N ALA A 735 4.02 -17.63 -5.10
CA ALA A 735 3.01 -18.67 -5.27
C ALA A 735 2.36 -19.10 -3.94
N THR A 736 3.14 -19.19 -2.86
CA THR A 736 2.64 -19.70 -1.57
C THR A 736 2.46 -18.62 -0.51
N GLY A 737 2.97 -17.41 -0.74
CA GLY A 737 3.04 -16.35 0.27
C GLY A 737 4.02 -16.63 1.42
N LEU A 738 4.64 -17.82 1.45
CA LEU A 738 5.58 -18.26 2.46
C LEU A 738 7.02 -17.95 2.05
N ARG A 739 7.90 -17.77 3.03
CA ARG A 739 9.34 -17.62 2.77
C ARG A 739 9.99 -18.97 2.49
N GLN A 740 10.69 -19.05 1.37
CA GLN A 740 11.45 -20.22 0.97
C GLN A 740 12.94 -19.87 0.90
N PRO A 741 13.84 -20.76 1.38
CA PRO A 741 15.27 -20.59 1.19
C PRO A 741 15.62 -20.45 -0.29
N ILE A 742 16.53 -19.53 -0.61
CA ILE A 742 17.10 -19.41 -1.95
C ILE A 742 18.16 -20.49 -2.11
N GLU A 743 18.01 -21.35 -3.11
CA GLU A 743 18.99 -22.40 -3.41
C GLU A 743 20.37 -21.77 -3.72
N ASN A 744 21.42 -22.20 -3.01
CA ASN A 744 22.76 -21.62 -3.05
C ASN A 744 22.86 -20.13 -2.67
N GLY A 745 21.85 -19.56 -2.00
CA GLY A 745 21.81 -18.14 -1.61
C GLY A 745 22.68 -17.78 -0.38
N GLY A 746 23.33 -18.76 0.24
CA GLY A 746 24.10 -18.56 1.48
C GLY A 746 23.24 -18.19 2.69
N THR A 747 23.88 -17.71 3.73
CA THR A 747 23.26 -17.23 4.98
C THR A 747 22.89 -15.74 4.89
N ASN A 748 21.99 -15.30 5.77
CA ASN A 748 21.66 -13.88 5.88
C ASN A 748 22.89 -13.02 6.22
N ASP A 749 23.83 -13.53 7.01
CA ASP A 749 25.10 -12.85 7.32
C ASP A 749 25.97 -12.65 6.07
N GLU A 750 26.15 -13.70 5.26
CA GLU A 750 26.90 -13.61 4.00
C GLU A 750 26.27 -12.60 3.04
N SER A 751 24.94 -12.60 2.92
CA SER A 751 24.22 -11.60 2.10
C SER A 751 24.31 -10.19 2.66
N LEU A 752 24.26 -10.00 3.98
CA LEU A 752 24.51 -8.69 4.60
C LEU A 752 25.92 -8.18 4.33
N LYS A 753 26.91 -9.08 4.32
CA LYS A 753 28.30 -8.73 3.98
C LYS A 753 28.43 -8.27 2.53
N LEU A 754 27.75 -8.94 1.60
CA LEU A 754 27.66 -8.50 0.19
C LEU A 754 26.92 -7.16 0.06
N PHE A 755 25.83 -6.98 0.81
CA PHE A 755 25.06 -5.74 0.84
C PHE A 755 25.91 -4.57 1.37
N ALA A 756 26.68 -4.79 2.45
CA ALA A 756 27.62 -3.83 3.01
C ALA A 756 28.68 -3.40 1.98
N LYS A 757 29.21 -4.37 1.21
CA LYS A 757 30.13 -4.08 0.11
C LYS A 757 29.48 -3.20 -0.96
N SER A 758 28.26 -3.51 -1.39
CA SER A 758 27.52 -2.69 -2.38
C SER A 758 27.29 -1.26 -1.89
N LEU A 759 26.94 -1.08 -0.61
CA LEU A 759 26.82 0.24 0.01
C LEU A 759 28.15 1.00 0.02
N SER A 760 29.25 0.33 0.38
CA SER A 760 30.60 0.91 0.40
C SER A 760 31.07 1.31 -1.00
N ASP A 761 30.85 0.44 -1.99
CA ASP A 761 31.21 0.68 -3.39
C ASP A 761 30.41 1.85 -3.98
N GLU A 762 29.09 1.92 -3.73
CA GLU A 762 28.24 3.04 -4.16
C GLU A 762 28.70 4.36 -3.51
N LYS A 763 29.00 4.36 -2.21
CA LYS A 763 29.56 5.53 -1.51
C LYS A 763 30.89 5.99 -2.10
N LYS A 764 31.80 5.06 -2.41
CA LYS A 764 33.09 5.35 -3.08
C LYS A 764 32.87 5.88 -4.50
N LEU A 765 31.95 5.29 -5.27
CA LEU A 765 31.58 5.73 -6.61
C LEU A 765 31.04 7.16 -6.60
N ARG A 766 30.14 7.49 -5.68
CA ARG A 766 29.60 8.85 -5.49
C ARG A 766 30.70 9.85 -5.17
N ARG A 767 31.64 9.52 -4.28
CA ARG A 767 32.80 10.38 -3.97
C ARG A 767 33.68 10.64 -5.20
N ILE A 768 33.96 9.60 -6.00
CA ILE A 768 34.74 9.73 -7.24
C ILE A 768 34.00 10.61 -8.26
N ASN A 769 32.71 10.37 -8.48
CA ASN A 769 31.91 11.13 -9.43
C ASN A 769 31.72 12.59 -8.99
N TYR A 770 31.52 12.83 -7.69
CA TYR A 770 31.48 14.16 -7.12
C TYR A 770 32.82 14.88 -7.28
N ALA A 771 33.95 14.23 -6.97
CA ALA A 771 35.28 14.81 -7.16
C ALA A 771 35.55 15.15 -8.63
N LYS A 772 35.13 14.29 -9.57
CA LYS A 772 35.20 14.55 -11.02
C LYS A 772 34.31 15.72 -11.45
N ALA A 773 33.08 15.80 -10.95
CA ALA A 773 32.16 16.89 -11.25
C ALA A 773 32.65 18.23 -10.68
N MET A 774 33.23 18.23 -9.48
CA MET A 774 33.86 19.40 -8.89
C MET A 774 35.11 19.81 -9.68
N ALA A 775 36.01 18.88 -10.02
CA ALA A 775 37.18 19.18 -10.85
C ALA A 775 36.82 19.72 -12.25
N ALA A 776 35.72 19.23 -12.84
CA ALA A 776 35.19 19.72 -14.11
C ALA A 776 34.57 21.13 -13.99
N ALA A 777 33.97 21.47 -12.85
CA ALA A 777 33.46 22.81 -12.56
C ALA A 777 34.61 23.82 -12.30
N THR A 778 35.73 23.39 -11.72
CA THR A 778 36.93 24.23 -11.53
C THR A 778 37.72 24.45 -12.82
N SER A 779 37.70 23.50 -13.77
CA SER A 779 38.36 23.65 -15.07
C SER A 779 37.60 24.56 -16.05
N THR A 780 36.27 24.61 -15.99
CA THR A 780 35.45 25.54 -16.81
C THR A 780 35.61 26.99 -16.36
N THR A 781 35.80 27.24 -15.07
CA THR A 781 36.11 28.58 -14.54
C THR A 781 37.52 29.05 -14.94
N SER A 782 38.46 28.13 -15.16
CA SER A 782 39.83 28.45 -15.60
C SER A 782 39.92 28.77 -17.10
N ALA A 783 39.10 28.11 -17.94
CA ALA A 783 39.03 28.37 -19.38
C ALA A 783 38.36 29.72 -19.73
N THR A 784 37.49 30.22 -18.85
CA THR A 784 36.79 31.50 -19.05
C THR A 784 37.70 32.70 -18.71
N VAL A 785 38.74 32.52 -17.91
CA VAL A 785 39.72 33.58 -17.58
C VAL A 785 40.79 33.74 -18.67
N VAL A 786 41.07 32.69 -19.45
CA VAL A 786 42.11 32.72 -20.51
C VAL A 786 41.57 33.30 -21.83
N THR A 787 40.25 33.35 -22.04
CA THR A 787 39.65 33.87 -23.30
C THR A 787 39.33 35.36 -23.30
N VAL A 788 39.52 36.09 -22.19
CA VAL A 788 39.18 37.53 -22.08
C VAL A 788 40.39 38.47 -22.26
N THR A 789 41.62 37.95 -22.46
CA THR A 789 42.84 38.79 -22.54
C THR A 789 43.41 39.03 -23.94
N GLU A 790 42.80 38.49 -25.01
CA GLU A 790 43.25 38.75 -26.39
C GLU A 790 42.11 39.27 -27.27
N THR A 791 41.72 40.54 -27.12
CA THR A 791 41.34 41.43 -28.24
C THR A 791 40.89 42.80 -27.70
N THR A 792 41.83 43.75 -27.58
CA THR A 792 41.46 45.16 -27.69
C THR A 792 42.66 45.98 -28.19
N THR A 793 42.74 46.12 -29.51
CA THR A 793 43.45 47.21 -30.17
C THR A 793 42.46 47.95 -31.05
N VAL A 794 42.67 49.27 -31.13
CA VAL A 794 42.28 50.21 -32.20
C VAL A 794 41.39 51.41 -31.76
N THR A 795 42.13 52.51 -31.58
CA THR A 795 41.92 53.94 -31.98
C THR A 795 41.00 54.90 -31.23
N ALA A 796 41.69 55.97 -30.82
CA ALA A 796 41.28 57.31 -30.43
C ALA A 796 40.35 58.05 -31.40
N THR A 797 39.53 58.95 -30.85
CA THR A 797 39.30 60.30 -31.40
C THR A 797 38.83 61.24 -30.29
N LEU A 798 39.55 62.35 -30.13
CA LEU A 798 39.20 63.49 -29.28
C LEU A 798 38.20 64.39 -30.01
N SER A 799 37.18 64.88 -29.31
CA SER A 799 36.71 66.27 -29.46
C SER A 799 36.02 66.77 -28.19
N THR A 800 36.64 67.78 -27.59
CA THR A 800 36.07 68.83 -26.73
C THR A 800 34.75 69.37 -27.34
N THR A 801 33.78 69.92 -26.62
CA THR A 801 33.85 71.15 -25.80
C THR A 801 32.46 71.43 -25.16
N THR A 802 32.45 71.98 -23.93
CA THR A 802 31.44 72.92 -23.33
C THR A 802 29.96 72.51 -23.23
N THR A 803 29.25 72.65 -22.11
CA THR A 803 29.34 73.51 -20.91
C THR A 803 28.70 72.80 -19.73
#